data_AF-A0A662TT53-F1
#
_entry.id   AF-A0A662TT53-F1
#
_cell.length_a   1.000
_cell.length_b   1.000
_cell.length_c   1.000
_cell.angle_alpha   90.00
_cell.angle_beta   90.00
_cell.angle_gamma   90.00
#
_symmetry.space_group_name_H-M   'P 1'
#
loop_
_entity.id
_entity.type
_entity.pdbx_description
1 polymer ?
#
loop_
_entity_poly.entity_id
_entity_poly.type
_entity_poly.pdbx_seq_one_letter_code
_entity_poly.pdbx_strand_id
1 'polypeptide(L)'
;PIEGALIKANSHQTTTNSAGDYIITNLLPVNYTVTASKDGYYSNTTTAEVLENQTTTLNLQLTKDTTPPGISNINVTSITSHTAVISWDTNESSTSLVKYGTTPGNYPYSKEDTSYTTSHSITLTGLSQNTTYYFVVNSTDKANNSAQSSERNFKTKELSNIVYVATDGTGDYNCDGTDDQEEINQAISDINNIGGGIVHLKVGTFVISDSINLSSNLIFEGDGIENTIIKIEDGSTKENWATIAGEGISSTTIRNLTIDGNKGNCPVPDGIDSDVNAINLYNSNNLTVENVKMIDFWTDGVEFSHSSDSVVKNCEVIQAGHDGLRAMKCQRITFSNNYAHADGTGNTGVRIYASSNCVVENNKFNVYGLGIEIQVQSSVTCGNNIYRDNYIEGHDGLSGIWLQALDGVINNETFLRNIVASADGYGIEFYTENPGKIQNIKLINNVFNNAKSGIYVTPGCDVVNIIAKNNIIVNNGEYGIYGNVLSSYNDVWGNSLGDYGGGASAGDGDISADPLFADPANGDFHLRSEAGRWNGTDWVNDNETSPCIDAGDPSEKDPDGTRINMGAYGGTNEASKFQSAATGTLTGKVTDKDTGLPIEGALIKANSHQTITNSTGGYTITLPAGNYTLTASKTGYQSATSSATVNEGATTTVDFALTPIPADTTSPSAVMDLSTSNPTSHSITLTWTAPGDDGNTGTAS
;
A
#
# COMPACT_ATOMS: atom_id res chain seq x y z
N PRO A 1 0.62 58.18 58.28
CA PRO A 1 2.01 57.95 57.81
C PRO A 1 1.96 56.91 56.68
N ILE A 2 2.74 57.09 55.61
CA ILE A 2 2.74 56.18 54.46
C ILE A 2 4.07 55.43 54.49
N GLU A 3 4.04 54.13 54.74
CA GLU A 3 5.23 53.28 54.80
C GLU A 3 5.66 52.81 53.40
N GLY A 4 6.98 52.83 53.17
CA GLY A 4 7.59 52.34 51.94
C GLY A 4 7.24 53.18 50.70
N ALA A 5 6.91 54.46 50.85
CA ALA A 5 6.83 55.41 49.74
C ALA A 5 8.24 55.68 49.23
N LEU A 6 8.44 55.54 47.91
CA LEU A 6 9.70 55.87 47.26
C LEU A 6 9.83 57.40 47.21
N ILE A 7 10.93 57.91 47.76
CA ILE A 7 11.30 59.31 47.71
C ILE A 7 12.52 59.41 46.80
N LYS A 8 12.41 60.18 45.72
CA LYS A 8 13.47 60.41 44.75
C LYS A 8 13.83 61.89 44.70
N ALA A 9 15.07 62.23 45.02
CA ALA A 9 15.63 63.57 44.94
C ALA A 9 16.72 63.61 43.86
N ASN A 10 16.36 64.05 42.65
CA ASN A 10 17.19 63.90 41.45
C ASN A 10 17.66 62.43 41.24
N SER A 11 18.96 62.16 41.38
CA SER A 11 19.56 60.81 41.26
C SER A 11 19.59 60.02 42.58
N HIS A 12 19.19 60.61 43.70
CA HIS A 12 19.18 59.94 45.01
C HIS A 12 17.78 59.39 45.29
N GLN A 13 17.69 58.26 45.99
CA GLN A 13 16.41 57.70 46.38
C GLN A 13 16.48 56.97 47.72
N THR A 14 15.36 56.96 48.43
CA THR A 14 15.13 56.17 49.65
C THR A 14 13.66 55.79 49.74
N THR A 15 13.28 54.96 50.71
CA THR A 15 11.88 54.73 51.07
C THR A 15 11.56 55.27 52.45
N THR A 16 10.28 55.56 52.71
CA THR A 16 9.80 55.91 54.04
C THR A 16 9.71 54.67 54.95
N ASN A 17 9.96 54.86 56.25
CA ASN A 17 9.78 53.81 57.27
C ASN A 17 8.30 53.68 57.70
N SER A 18 8.01 52.84 58.71
CA SER A 18 6.66 52.63 59.25
C SER A 18 6.02 53.87 59.89
N ALA A 19 6.82 54.82 60.37
CA ALA A 19 6.36 56.13 60.83
C ALA A 19 6.16 57.13 59.70
N GLY A 20 6.48 56.77 58.45
CA GLY A 20 6.40 57.64 57.27
C GLY A 20 7.60 58.56 57.09
N ASP A 21 8.64 58.42 57.90
CA ASP A 21 9.84 59.26 57.86
C ASP A 21 10.84 58.74 56.83
N TYR A 22 11.63 59.66 56.25
CA TYR A 22 12.73 59.35 55.34
C TYR A 22 13.92 60.28 55.59
N ILE A 23 15.12 59.82 55.25
CA ILE A 23 16.34 60.63 55.29
C ILE A 23 17.18 60.33 54.03
N ILE A 24 17.64 61.38 53.35
CA ILE A 24 18.67 61.28 52.31
C ILE A 24 19.86 62.11 52.80
N THR A 25 21.03 61.48 52.95
CA THR A 25 22.24 62.13 53.46
C THR A 25 23.22 62.47 52.34
N ASN A 26 24.23 63.28 52.65
CA ASN A 26 25.33 63.65 51.74
C ASN A 26 24.89 64.35 50.44
N LEU A 27 23.83 65.15 50.51
CA LEU A 27 23.39 66.01 49.40
C LEU A 27 24.26 67.27 49.30
N LEU A 28 24.59 67.69 48.08
CA LEU A 28 25.31 68.93 47.81
C LEU A 28 24.39 70.15 48.03
N PRO A 29 24.92 71.34 48.38
CA PRO A 29 24.09 72.53 48.60
C PRO A 29 23.50 73.10 47.28
N VAL A 30 22.34 72.59 46.86
CA VAL A 30 21.61 73.00 45.64
C VAL A 30 20.10 72.79 45.81
N ASN A 31 19.30 73.22 44.83
CA ASN A 31 17.89 72.86 44.72
C ASN A 31 17.73 71.43 44.17
N TYR A 32 16.95 70.61 44.88
CA TYR A 32 16.56 69.27 44.44
C TYR A 32 15.10 69.26 44.03
N THR A 33 14.79 68.58 42.92
CA THR A 33 13.41 68.15 42.64
C THR A 33 13.18 66.83 43.35
N VAL A 34 12.23 66.83 44.30
CA VAL A 34 11.90 65.69 45.14
C VAL A 34 10.51 65.19 44.77
N THR A 35 10.44 63.92 44.35
CA THR A 35 9.20 63.23 44.06
C THR A 35 8.99 62.13 45.10
N ALA A 36 7.84 62.15 45.77
CA ALA A 36 7.33 61.01 46.52
C ALA A 36 6.32 60.23 45.67
N SER A 37 6.46 58.91 45.62
CA SER A 37 5.55 58.02 44.91
C SER A 37 5.32 56.74 45.70
N LYS A 38 4.08 56.26 45.72
CA LYS A 38 3.70 54.98 46.32
C LYS A 38 2.58 54.38 45.47
N ASP A 39 2.66 53.09 45.19
CA ASP A 39 1.57 52.36 44.54
C ASP A 39 0.25 52.59 45.30
N GLY A 40 -0.81 52.93 44.56
CA GLY A 40 -2.12 53.29 45.10
C GLY A 40 -2.28 54.77 45.51
N TYR A 41 -1.31 55.63 45.21
CA TYR A 41 -1.35 57.06 45.50
C TYR A 41 -0.86 57.91 44.31
N TYR A 42 -1.41 59.11 44.15
CA TYR A 42 -0.86 60.10 43.24
C TYR A 42 0.50 60.58 43.74
N SER A 43 1.51 60.60 42.86
CA SER A 43 2.83 61.12 43.19
C SER A 43 2.78 62.61 43.49
N ASN A 44 3.58 63.07 44.46
CA ASN A 44 3.74 64.48 44.77
C ASN A 44 5.19 64.89 44.47
N THR A 45 5.36 65.92 43.62
CA THR A 45 6.67 66.45 43.27
C THR A 45 6.77 67.91 43.67
N THR A 46 7.85 68.27 44.36
CA THR A 46 8.16 69.64 44.76
C THR A 46 9.67 69.88 44.74
N THR A 47 10.10 71.11 45.03
CA THR A 47 11.52 71.46 45.11
C THR A 47 11.92 71.81 46.54
N ALA A 48 13.13 71.42 46.93
CA ALA A 48 13.72 71.82 48.21
C ALA A 48 15.16 72.28 48.03
N GLU A 49 15.50 73.41 48.63
CA GLU A 49 16.86 73.92 48.71
C GLU A 49 17.60 73.25 49.86
N VAL A 50 18.74 72.63 49.57
CA VAL A 50 19.66 72.12 50.59
C VAL A 50 20.77 73.14 50.77
N LEU A 51 21.01 73.56 52.01
CA LEU A 51 22.07 74.50 52.38
C LEU A 51 23.22 73.78 53.08
N GLU A 52 24.43 74.32 52.94
CA GLU A 52 25.63 73.72 53.53
C GLU A 52 25.50 73.56 55.06
N ASN A 53 25.80 72.36 55.56
CA ASN A 53 25.73 71.99 56.98
C ASN A 53 24.36 72.21 57.66
N GLN A 54 23.27 72.26 56.89
CA GLN A 54 21.90 72.36 57.42
C GLN A 54 21.05 71.16 57.01
N THR A 55 20.05 70.83 57.84
CA THR A 55 19.00 69.88 57.50
C THR A 55 17.80 70.62 56.94
N THR A 56 17.45 70.35 55.68
CA THR A 56 16.19 70.81 55.08
C THR A 56 15.10 69.79 55.36
N THR A 57 14.06 70.19 56.08
CA THR A 57 12.89 69.34 56.33
C THR A 57 11.86 69.55 55.22
N LEU A 58 11.54 68.48 54.48
CA LEU A 58 10.50 68.48 53.46
C LEU A 58 9.44 67.42 53.76
N ASN A 59 8.23 67.87 54.08
CA ASN A 59 7.07 67.00 54.26
C ASN A 59 6.28 66.90 52.96
N LEU A 60 5.99 65.68 52.51
CA LEU A 60 5.22 65.40 51.31
C LEU A 60 3.92 64.70 51.70
N GLN A 61 2.81 65.10 51.09
CA GLN A 61 1.52 64.44 51.23
C GLN A 61 1.17 63.75 49.92
N LEU A 62 0.87 62.45 49.99
CA LEU A 62 0.31 61.71 48.86
C LEU A 62 -1.20 61.57 49.07
N THR A 63 -1.97 61.80 48.01
CA THR A 63 -3.41 61.55 48.02
C THR A 63 -3.66 60.15 47.49
N LYS A 64 -4.44 59.36 48.24
CA LYS A 64 -4.82 58.01 47.81
C LYS A 64 -5.60 58.09 46.50
N ASP A 65 -5.29 57.20 45.57
CA ASP A 65 -6.07 57.08 44.35
C ASP A 65 -7.42 56.42 44.64
N THR A 66 -8.49 57.05 44.16
CA THR A 66 -9.86 56.56 44.28
C THR A 66 -10.58 56.52 42.93
N THR A 67 -9.87 56.79 41.84
CA THR A 67 -10.44 56.86 40.50
C THR A 67 -10.25 55.50 39.83
N PRO A 68 -11.32 54.84 39.36
CA PRO A 68 -11.17 53.63 38.57
C PRO A 68 -10.51 53.88 37.21
N PRO A 69 -9.82 52.88 36.64
CA PRO A 69 -9.24 52.99 35.31
C PRO A 69 -10.31 53.24 34.25
N GLY A 70 -10.10 54.23 33.40
CA GLY A 70 -10.94 54.55 32.25
C GLY A 70 -10.70 53.59 31.10
N ILE A 71 -11.66 52.70 30.82
CA ILE A 71 -11.60 51.70 29.75
C ILE A 71 -12.00 52.29 28.40
N SER A 72 -11.23 52.02 27.35
CA SER A 72 -11.48 52.47 25.97
C SER A 72 -11.00 51.46 24.93
N ASN A 73 -11.26 51.72 23.63
CA ASN A 73 -10.76 50.94 22.49
C ASN A 73 -10.99 49.42 22.57
N ILE A 74 -12.15 49.00 23.09
CA ILE A 74 -12.49 47.58 23.17
C ILE A 74 -12.71 47.02 21.77
N ASN A 75 -11.91 46.04 21.37
CA ASN A 75 -11.94 45.39 20.07
C ASN A 75 -11.98 43.86 20.22
N VAL A 76 -12.65 43.20 19.27
CA VAL A 76 -12.64 41.75 19.12
C VAL A 76 -12.00 41.44 17.77
N THR A 77 -10.94 40.63 17.79
CA THR A 77 -10.17 40.26 16.60
C THR A 77 -9.88 38.77 16.59
N SER A 78 -9.28 38.27 15.50
CA SER A 78 -8.84 36.87 15.38
C SER A 78 -9.92 35.83 15.76
N ILE A 79 -11.16 36.10 15.34
CA ILE A 79 -12.29 35.21 15.60
C ILE A 79 -12.18 33.97 14.70
N THR A 80 -12.13 32.80 15.32
CA THR A 80 -12.17 31.48 14.69
C THR A 80 -13.49 30.77 15.07
N SER A 81 -13.61 29.47 14.79
CA SER A 81 -14.69 28.63 15.33
C SER A 81 -14.54 28.42 16.85
N HIS A 82 -13.32 28.46 17.39
CA HIS A 82 -13.02 28.10 18.79
C HIS A 82 -12.34 29.19 19.63
N THR A 83 -11.93 30.31 19.03
CA THR A 83 -11.14 31.35 19.70
C THR A 83 -11.58 32.76 19.32
N ALA A 84 -11.29 33.73 20.20
CA ALA A 84 -11.38 35.16 19.90
C ALA A 84 -10.39 35.95 20.77
N VAL A 85 -9.81 37.02 20.23
CA VAL A 85 -8.92 37.92 20.98
C VAL A 85 -9.68 39.19 21.35
N ILE A 86 -9.78 39.44 22.65
CA ILE A 86 -10.39 40.65 23.21
C ILE A 86 -9.27 41.58 23.67
N SER A 87 -9.26 42.81 23.13
CA SER A 87 -8.26 43.83 23.48
C SER A 87 -8.93 45.14 23.87
N TRP A 88 -8.30 45.90 24.76
CA TRP A 88 -8.76 47.22 25.21
C TRP A 88 -7.61 48.02 25.81
N ASP A 89 -7.82 49.32 25.97
CA ASP A 89 -6.87 50.23 26.61
C ASP A 89 -7.44 50.80 27.91
N THR A 90 -6.55 51.14 28.84
CA THR A 90 -6.86 51.94 30.04
C THR A 90 -6.00 53.19 30.12
N ASN A 91 -6.52 54.25 30.72
CA ASN A 91 -5.80 55.51 30.92
C ASN A 91 -4.73 55.43 32.04
N GLU A 92 -4.66 54.31 32.77
CA GLU A 92 -3.69 54.04 33.82
C GLU A 92 -3.41 52.54 33.94
N SER A 93 -2.31 52.20 34.62
CA SER A 93 -1.85 50.82 34.71
C SER A 93 -2.78 49.97 35.57
N SER A 94 -3.34 48.90 35.00
CA SER A 94 -4.34 48.04 35.63
C SER A 94 -4.21 46.58 35.20
N THR A 95 -4.92 45.68 35.88
CA THR A 95 -5.06 44.27 35.49
C THR A 95 -6.04 44.06 34.32
N SER A 96 -6.03 42.86 33.74
CA SER A 96 -6.90 42.49 32.61
C SER A 96 -7.85 41.35 33.01
N LEU A 97 -9.17 41.52 32.85
CA LEU A 97 -10.14 40.44 33.08
C LEU A 97 -11.24 40.50 32.03
N VAL A 98 -11.51 39.38 31.35
CA VAL A 98 -12.67 39.18 30.49
C VAL A 98 -13.64 38.24 31.18
N LYS A 99 -14.92 38.60 31.28
CA LYS A 99 -16.01 37.69 31.66
C LYS A 99 -16.92 37.48 30.46
N TYR A 100 -17.30 36.25 30.17
CA TYR A 100 -18.06 35.90 28.97
C TYR A 100 -19.05 34.74 29.17
N GLY A 101 -20.03 34.65 28.26
CA GLY A 101 -21.08 33.63 28.26
C GLY A 101 -21.90 33.64 26.98
N THR A 102 -22.77 32.64 26.77
CA THR A 102 -23.64 32.53 25.59
C THR A 102 -25.00 33.19 25.77
N THR A 103 -25.30 33.70 26.97
CA THR A 103 -26.55 34.39 27.31
C THR A 103 -26.26 35.83 27.73
N PRO A 104 -26.95 36.84 27.17
CA PRO A 104 -26.77 38.23 27.58
C PRO A 104 -26.90 38.43 29.10
N GLY A 105 -25.98 39.19 29.69
CA GLY A 105 -25.94 39.50 31.12
C GLY A 105 -25.51 38.35 32.04
N ASN A 106 -25.26 37.15 31.51
CA ASN A 106 -24.80 36.01 32.27
C ASN A 106 -23.42 35.55 31.76
N TYR A 107 -22.40 35.73 32.59
CA TYR A 107 -21.00 35.45 32.25
C TYR A 107 -20.43 34.36 33.17
N PRO A 108 -20.76 33.08 32.94
CA PRO A 108 -20.28 31.98 33.78
C PRO A 108 -18.78 31.70 33.60
N TYR A 109 -18.16 32.23 32.56
CA TYR A 109 -16.73 32.03 32.26
C TYR A 109 -15.93 33.32 32.42
N SER A 110 -14.65 33.19 32.77
CA SER A 110 -13.74 34.32 32.83
C SER A 110 -12.29 33.94 32.58
N LYS A 111 -11.49 34.88 32.08
CA LYS A 111 -10.04 34.75 31.89
C LYS A 111 -9.34 36.04 32.27
N GLU A 112 -8.23 35.94 33.01
CA GLU A 112 -7.52 37.11 33.55
C GLU A 112 -6.01 37.08 33.28
N ASP A 113 -5.43 38.27 33.28
CA ASP A 113 -4.00 38.54 33.36
C ASP A 113 -3.79 39.59 34.46
N THR A 114 -3.05 39.21 35.50
CA THR A 114 -2.82 40.02 36.70
C THR A 114 -1.66 41.01 36.55
N SER A 115 -0.99 41.03 35.39
CA SER A 115 0.01 42.04 35.08
C SER A 115 -0.61 43.43 34.93
N TYR A 116 0.12 44.43 35.40
CA TYR A 116 -0.31 45.83 35.33
C TYR A 116 0.17 46.45 34.02
N THR A 117 -0.76 46.75 33.13
CA THR A 117 -0.52 47.34 31.79
C THR A 117 -1.58 48.39 31.48
N THR A 118 -1.35 49.19 30.44
CA THR A 118 -2.35 50.12 29.86
C THR A 118 -2.92 49.63 28.54
N SER A 119 -2.32 48.59 27.95
CA SER A 119 -2.75 47.93 26.72
C SER A 119 -2.99 46.46 27.05
N HIS A 120 -4.24 46.04 26.95
CA HIS A 120 -4.72 44.72 27.39
C HIS A 120 -5.06 43.84 26.18
N SER A 121 -4.76 42.55 26.29
CA SER A 121 -5.12 41.55 25.29
C SER A 121 -5.33 40.19 25.95
N ILE A 122 -6.53 39.62 25.82
CA ILE A 122 -6.89 38.30 26.33
C ILE A 122 -7.42 37.44 25.19
N THR A 123 -6.78 36.29 24.97
CA THR A 123 -7.24 35.27 24.02
C THR A 123 -8.19 34.31 24.72
N LEU A 124 -9.46 34.29 24.30
CA LEU A 124 -10.44 33.28 24.67
C LEU A 124 -10.26 32.04 23.79
N THR A 125 -10.31 30.86 24.40
CA THR A 125 -10.11 29.55 23.76
C THR A 125 -11.23 28.59 24.20
N GLY A 126 -11.44 27.48 23.49
CA GLY A 126 -12.47 26.49 23.83
C GLY A 126 -13.90 27.01 23.65
N LEU A 127 -14.12 27.94 22.71
CA LEU A 127 -15.45 28.46 22.38
C LEU A 127 -16.18 27.48 21.46
N SER A 128 -17.50 27.40 21.56
CA SER A 128 -18.32 26.61 20.62
C SER A 128 -18.43 27.30 19.27
N GLN A 129 -18.44 26.52 18.19
CA GLN A 129 -18.60 26.95 16.81
C GLN A 129 -19.97 27.60 16.56
N ASN A 130 -20.03 28.53 15.59
CA ASN A 130 -21.24 29.27 15.19
C ASN A 130 -22.07 29.90 16.34
N THR A 131 -21.40 30.24 17.44
CA THR A 131 -22.05 30.62 18.69
C THR A 131 -21.81 32.10 18.99
N THR A 132 -22.87 32.81 19.36
CA THR A 132 -22.77 34.19 19.83
C THR A 132 -22.37 34.21 21.30
N TYR A 133 -21.27 34.88 21.61
CA TYR A 133 -20.79 35.13 22.97
C TYR A 133 -20.97 36.59 23.35
N TYR A 134 -21.41 36.81 24.58
CA TYR A 134 -21.54 38.10 25.24
C TYR A 134 -20.44 38.23 26.28
N PHE A 135 -19.82 39.41 26.39
CA PHE A 135 -18.71 39.63 27.30
C PHE A 135 -18.65 41.06 27.84
N VAL A 136 -17.99 41.19 28.98
CA VAL A 136 -17.53 42.46 29.57
C VAL A 136 -16.05 42.37 29.90
N VAL A 137 -15.36 43.51 29.87
CA VAL A 137 -13.98 43.63 30.34
C VAL A 137 -13.93 44.39 31.65
N ASN A 138 -13.06 43.97 32.55
CA ASN A 138 -12.82 44.55 33.87
C ASN A 138 -11.33 44.84 34.02
N SER A 139 -11.02 45.98 34.64
CA SER A 139 -9.65 46.37 34.95
C SER A 139 -9.58 46.96 36.36
N THR A 140 -8.57 46.53 37.13
CA THR A 140 -8.34 46.98 38.51
C THR A 140 -6.95 47.60 38.62
N ASP A 141 -6.88 48.83 39.12
CA ASP A 141 -5.61 49.54 39.34
C ASP A 141 -4.88 49.04 40.60
N LYS A 142 -3.68 49.58 40.86
CA LYS A 142 -2.89 49.24 42.06
C LYS A 142 -3.48 49.76 43.38
N ALA A 143 -4.45 50.66 43.32
CA ALA A 143 -5.18 51.18 44.48
C ALA A 143 -6.41 50.33 44.84
N ASN A 144 -6.71 49.29 44.05
CA ASN A 144 -7.92 48.47 44.07
C ASN A 144 -9.19 49.22 43.64
N ASN A 145 -9.08 50.23 42.79
CA ASN A 145 -10.23 50.78 42.08
C ASN A 145 -10.49 49.95 40.82
N SER A 146 -11.74 49.54 40.58
CA SER A 146 -12.11 48.69 39.46
C SER A 146 -13.15 49.35 38.55
N ALA A 147 -12.98 49.19 37.25
CA ALA A 147 -13.97 49.57 36.23
C ALA A 147 -14.44 48.36 35.43
N GLN A 148 -15.63 48.46 34.84
CA GLN A 148 -16.19 47.47 33.92
C GLN A 148 -16.75 48.16 32.69
N SER A 149 -16.60 47.54 31.51
CA SER A 149 -17.23 48.01 30.28
C SER A 149 -18.75 47.76 30.26
N SER A 150 -19.43 48.39 29.31
CA SER A 150 -20.72 47.89 28.84
C SER A 150 -20.55 46.50 28.19
N GLU A 151 -21.63 45.72 28.14
CA GLU A 151 -21.65 44.44 27.43
C GLU A 151 -21.36 44.63 25.93
N ARG A 152 -20.61 43.69 25.37
CA ARG A 152 -20.39 43.53 23.94
C ARG A 152 -20.60 42.08 23.55
N ASN A 153 -20.65 41.81 22.26
CA ASN A 153 -20.76 40.46 21.75
C ASN A 153 -19.91 40.24 20.50
N PHE A 154 -19.65 38.97 20.20
CA PHE A 154 -19.10 38.51 18.94
C PHE A 154 -19.70 37.13 18.62
N LYS A 155 -19.59 36.69 17.37
CA LYS A 155 -20.04 35.36 16.95
C LYS A 155 -18.84 34.57 16.40
N THR A 156 -18.61 33.37 16.91
CA THR A 156 -17.60 32.46 16.36
C THR A 156 -17.99 32.02 14.94
N LYS A 157 -17.00 31.61 14.16
CA LYS A 157 -17.22 31.13 12.78
C LYS A 157 -17.88 29.75 12.79
N GLU A 158 -18.51 29.41 11.67
CA GLU A 158 -18.88 28.02 11.35
C GLU A 158 -17.61 27.14 11.33
N LEU A 159 -17.78 25.85 11.62
CA LEU A 159 -16.69 24.89 11.50
C LEU A 159 -16.29 24.70 10.04
N SER A 160 -14.99 24.65 9.77
CA SER A 160 -14.49 24.24 8.46
C SER A 160 -14.68 22.74 8.27
N ASN A 161 -14.80 22.28 7.03
CA ASN A 161 -14.76 20.85 6.71
C ASN A 161 -13.36 20.24 6.86
N ILE A 162 -12.38 21.02 7.32
CA ILE A 162 -11.06 20.57 7.74
C ILE A 162 -10.79 21.16 9.12
N VAL A 163 -10.48 20.31 10.09
CA VAL A 163 -10.07 20.75 11.43
C VAL A 163 -8.68 20.21 11.74
N TYR A 164 -7.92 21.01 12.47
CA TYR A 164 -6.57 20.65 12.90
C TYR A 164 -6.56 20.26 14.37
N VAL A 165 -5.97 19.12 14.69
CA VAL A 165 -5.70 18.70 16.06
C VAL A 165 -4.19 18.80 16.30
N ALA A 166 -3.77 19.43 17.39
CA ALA A 166 -2.36 19.69 17.66
C ALA A 166 -2.02 19.53 19.15
N THR A 167 -0.75 19.28 19.46
CA THR A 167 -0.23 19.23 20.83
C THR A 167 0.52 20.51 21.23
N ASP A 168 0.74 21.44 20.28
CA ASP A 168 1.51 22.67 20.47
C ASP A 168 0.64 23.93 20.68
N GLY A 169 -0.68 23.76 20.80
CA GLY A 169 -1.63 24.86 20.94
C GLY A 169 -2.03 25.54 19.63
N THR A 170 -1.55 25.07 18.47
CA THR A 170 -1.83 25.67 17.16
C THR A 170 -3.02 25.04 16.42
N GLY A 171 -3.66 24.03 17.01
CA GLY A 171 -4.83 23.34 16.46
C GLY A 171 -6.14 24.06 16.75
N ASP A 172 -7.18 23.68 16.02
CA ASP A 172 -8.57 23.99 16.38
C ASP A 172 -8.96 23.23 17.66
N TYR A 173 -8.46 21.99 17.78
CA TYR A 173 -8.52 21.14 18.96
C TYR A 173 -7.09 20.93 19.47
N ASN A 174 -6.86 21.10 20.76
CA ASN A 174 -5.51 21.11 21.33
C ASN A 174 -5.40 20.07 22.44
N CYS A 175 -4.70 19.00 22.10
CA CYS A 175 -4.34 17.88 22.97
C CYS A 175 -3.33 18.31 24.02
N ASP A 176 -3.43 17.77 25.23
CA ASP A 176 -2.56 18.13 26.36
C ASP A 176 -1.48 17.07 26.67
N GLY A 177 -1.48 15.96 25.92
CA GLY A 177 -0.55 14.85 26.05
C GLY A 177 -1.04 13.76 27.01
N THR A 178 -2.29 13.81 27.45
CA THR A 178 -2.96 12.78 28.24
C THR A 178 -4.39 12.61 27.73
N ASP A 179 -4.83 11.38 27.53
CA ASP A 179 -6.19 11.08 27.05
C ASP A 179 -6.57 11.84 25.76
N ASP A 180 -5.60 12.05 24.86
CA ASP A 180 -5.74 12.90 23.67
C ASP A 180 -6.84 12.43 22.71
N GLN A 181 -7.33 11.20 22.88
CA GLN A 181 -8.52 10.72 22.17
C GLN A 181 -9.77 11.54 22.48
N GLU A 182 -9.86 12.24 23.62
CA GLU A 182 -11.00 13.08 23.97
C GLU A 182 -11.15 14.24 22.96
N GLU A 183 -10.09 15.02 22.75
CA GLU A 183 -10.07 16.10 21.77
C GLU A 183 -10.22 15.58 20.33
N ILE A 184 -9.56 14.46 20.01
CA ILE A 184 -9.65 13.85 18.68
C ILE A 184 -11.08 13.38 18.38
N ASN A 185 -11.71 12.67 19.32
CA ASN A 185 -13.09 12.20 19.16
C ASN A 185 -14.09 13.36 19.11
N GLN A 186 -13.84 14.44 19.85
CA GLN A 186 -14.63 15.66 19.74
C GLN A 186 -14.51 16.29 18.34
N ALA A 187 -13.30 16.37 17.79
CA ALA A 187 -13.06 16.84 16.43
C ALA A 187 -13.78 15.99 15.37
N ILE A 188 -13.72 14.65 15.51
CA ILE A 188 -14.41 13.71 14.62
C ILE A 188 -15.93 13.87 14.71
N SER A 189 -16.47 14.01 15.91
CA SER A 189 -17.90 14.22 16.17
C SER A 189 -18.40 15.52 15.51
N ASP A 190 -17.65 16.61 15.67
CA ASP A 190 -17.98 17.91 15.10
C ASP A 190 -17.93 17.90 13.57
N ILE A 191 -16.94 17.24 12.96
CA ILE A 191 -16.87 17.01 11.51
C ILE A 191 -18.04 16.16 11.02
N ASN A 192 -18.43 15.12 11.75
CA ASN A 192 -19.57 14.29 11.40
C ASN A 192 -20.89 15.08 11.45
N ASN A 193 -21.05 15.98 12.43
CA ASN A 193 -22.25 16.82 12.59
C ASN A 193 -22.48 17.78 11.41
N ILE A 194 -21.42 18.12 10.67
CA ILE A 194 -21.51 18.93 9.43
C ILE A 194 -21.54 18.07 8.15
N GLY A 195 -21.61 16.74 8.29
CA GLY A 195 -21.77 15.78 7.19
C GLY A 195 -20.50 15.08 6.72
N GLY A 196 -19.35 15.30 7.38
CA GLY A 196 -18.06 14.74 7.01
C GLY A 196 -17.03 15.79 6.63
N GLY A 197 -15.78 15.35 6.47
CA GLY A 197 -14.64 16.26 6.30
C GLY A 197 -13.33 15.62 6.70
N ILE A 198 -12.35 16.46 7.03
CA ILE A 198 -10.99 16.07 7.37
C ILE A 198 -10.71 16.41 8.83
N VAL A 199 -10.21 15.43 9.58
CA VAL A 199 -9.55 15.63 10.87
C VAL A 199 -8.07 15.40 10.62
N HIS A 200 -7.28 16.48 10.71
CA HIS A 200 -5.85 16.48 10.43
C HIS A 200 -5.07 16.60 11.74
N LEU A 201 -4.36 15.53 12.10
CA LEU A 201 -3.43 15.51 13.22
C LEU A 201 -2.10 16.11 12.78
N LYS A 202 -1.70 17.23 13.37
CA LYS A 202 -0.41 17.86 13.07
C LYS A 202 0.76 17.01 13.62
N VAL A 203 1.98 17.39 13.27
CA VAL A 203 3.20 16.83 13.85
C VAL A 203 3.13 16.78 15.38
N GLY A 204 3.45 15.62 15.95
CA GLY A 204 3.37 15.39 17.38
C GLY A 204 3.09 13.93 17.76
N THR A 205 3.22 13.65 19.05
CA THR A 205 2.79 12.40 19.66
C THR A 205 1.50 12.64 20.44
N PHE A 206 0.45 11.90 20.10
CA PHE A 206 -0.86 11.93 20.73
C PHE A 206 -1.00 10.70 21.62
N VAL A 207 -1.07 10.87 22.93
CA VAL A 207 -1.10 9.79 23.92
C VAL A 207 -2.54 9.46 24.27
N ILE A 208 -2.93 8.19 24.11
CA ILE A 208 -4.31 7.75 24.30
C ILE A 208 -4.45 6.63 25.34
N SER A 209 -5.61 6.60 26.00
CA SER A 209 -6.05 5.52 26.90
C SER A 209 -7.37 4.86 26.44
N ASP A 210 -8.01 5.41 25.41
CA ASP A 210 -9.22 4.89 24.78
C ASP A 210 -9.19 5.07 23.26
N SER A 211 -10.12 4.39 22.59
CA SER A 211 -10.22 4.30 21.14
C SER A 211 -10.53 5.66 20.52
N ILE A 212 -9.87 5.94 19.40
CA ILE A 212 -10.31 6.98 18.46
C ILE A 212 -11.43 6.39 17.61
N ASN A 213 -12.64 6.92 17.76
CA ASN A 213 -13.87 6.41 17.14
C ASN A 213 -14.17 7.16 15.86
N LEU A 214 -13.97 6.48 14.73
CA LEU A 214 -14.19 7.05 13.41
C LEU A 214 -15.68 7.23 13.09
N SER A 215 -15.97 8.16 12.18
CA SER A 215 -17.30 8.40 11.61
C SER A 215 -17.31 8.16 10.11
N SER A 216 -18.49 8.23 9.47
CA SER A 216 -18.61 8.14 8.01
C SER A 216 -18.21 9.44 7.31
N ASN A 217 -17.82 9.37 6.04
CA ASN A 217 -17.41 10.52 5.22
C ASN A 217 -16.21 11.29 5.83
N LEU A 218 -15.29 10.57 6.46
CA LEU A 218 -14.16 11.13 7.19
C LEU A 218 -12.83 10.84 6.49
N ILE A 219 -11.96 11.84 6.41
CA ILE A 219 -10.52 11.63 6.21
C ILE A 219 -9.84 11.91 7.54
N PHE A 220 -9.28 10.88 8.15
CA PHE A 220 -8.46 10.97 9.35
C PHE A 220 -6.99 10.84 8.93
N GLU A 221 -6.23 11.93 9.04
CA GLU A 221 -4.87 11.98 8.49
C GLU A 221 -3.86 12.66 9.41
N GLY A 222 -2.58 12.31 9.24
CA GLY A 222 -1.44 12.98 9.87
C GLY A 222 -0.54 13.76 8.91
N ASP A 223 0.46 14.43 9.46
CA ASP A 223 1.55 15.13 8.73
C ASP A 223 2.60 14.15 8.12
N GLY A 224 2.38 12.84 8.23
CA GLY A 224 3.26 11.79 7.72
C GLY A 224 3.65 10.78 8.80
N ILE A 225 4.04 9.58 8.37
CA ILE A 225 4.39 8.45 9.25
C ILE A 225 5.56 8.76 10.20
N GLU A 226 6.48 9.66 9.82
CA GLU A 226 7.60 10.07 10.68
C GLU A 226 7.27 11.25 11.61
N ASN A 227 6.12 11.89 11.44
CA ASN A 227 5.78 13.17 12.08
C ASN A 227 4.60 13.07 13.06
N THR A 228 3.61 12.24 12.74
CA THR A 228 2.37 12.11 13.53
C THR A 228 2.31 10.71 14.10
N ILE A 229 2.33 10.61 15.44
CA ILE A 229 2.33 9.33 16.16
C ILE A 229 1.14 9.32 17.12
N ILE A 230 0.27 8.32 17.01
CA ILE A 230 -0.73 7.98 18.03
C ILE A 230 -0.12 6.87 18.89
N LYS A 231 -0.02 7.06 20.20
CA LYS A 231 0.66 6.14 21.11
C LYS A 231 -0.26 5.73 22.26
N ILE A 232 -0.35 4.41 22.54
CA ILE A 232 -1.00 3.92 23.76
C ILE A 232 -0.20 4.37 25.00
N GLU A 233 -0.89 4.84 26.05
CA GLU A 233 -0.27 5.29 27.30
C GLU A 233 0.61 4.20 27.97
N ASP A 234 1.60 4.63 28.75
CA ASP A 234 2.48 3.71 29.46
C ASP A 234 1.71 2.97 30.58
N GLY A 235 1.93 1.66 30.68
CA GLY A 235 1.29 0.84 31.71
C GLY A 235 -0.19 0.53 31.47
N SER A 236 -0.71 0.74 30.25
CA SER A 236 -2.09 0.43 29.91
C SER A 236 -2.41 -1.06 30.15
N THR A 237 -3.50 -1.33 30.86
CA THR A 237 -4.00 -2.69 31.15
C THR A 237 -5.26 -3.03 30.36
N LYS A 238 -5.58 -2.26 29.32
CA LYS A 238 -6.86 -2.35 28.64
C LYS A 238 -6.86 -3.47 27.59
N GLU A 239 -7.98 -4.18 27.52
CA GLU A 239 -8.18 -5.34 26.65
C GLU A 239 -9.49 -5.21 25.87
N ASN A 240 -9.62 -5.95 24.76
CA ASN A 240 -10.81 -5.99 23.90
C ASN A 240 -11.14 -4.63 23.27
N TRP A 241 -10.12 -3.95 22.73
CA TRP A 241 -10.26 -2.63 22.11
C TRP A 241 -9.28 -2.45 20.95
N ALA A 242 -9.41 -1.34 20.25
CA ALA A 242 -8.47 -0.94 19.21
C ALA A 242 -8.09 0.53 19.36
N THR A 243 -6.85 0.89 19.02
CA THR A 243 -6.41 2.29 19.02
C THR A 243 -7.31 3.16 18.13
N ILE A 244 -7.63 2.66 16.93
CA ILE A 244 -8.61 3.27 16.04
C ILE A 244 -9.74 2.28 15.77
N ALA A 245 -10.98 2.70 16.02
CA ALA A 245 -12.16 1.87 15.87
C ALA A 245 -13.19 2.51 14.94
N GLY A 246 -13.92 1.68 14.19
CA GLY A 246 -15.06 2.11 13.40
C GLY A 246 -16.14 1.04 13.36
N GLU A 247 -17.39 1.41 13.65
CA GLU A 247 -18.54 0.51 13.63
C GLU A 247 -19.67 1.10 12.77
N GLY A 248 -20.13 0.34 11.77
CA GLY A 248 -21.24 0.77 10.92
C GLY A 248 -20.95 2.01 10.07
N ILE A 249 -19.67 2.28 9.77
CA ILE A 249 -19.25 3.48 9.05
C ILE A 249 -19.01 3.21 7.56
N SER A 250 -19.00 4.28 6.77
CA SER A 250 -18.65 4.18 5.36
C SER A 250 -17.95 5.41 4.81
N SER A 251 -17.23 5.22 3.70
CA SER A 251 -16.54 6.30 2.98
C SER A 251 -15.52 7.03 3.85
N THR A 252 -14.68 6.26 4.53
CA THR A 252 -13.71 6.77 5.50
C THR A 252 -12.29 6.34 5.15
N THR A 253 -11.36 7.28 5.27
CA THR A 253 -9.93 7.08 4.98
C THR A 253 -9.08 7.35 6.21
N ILE A 254 -8.11 6.48 6.50
CA ILE A 254 -7.05 6.65 7.50
C ILE A 254 -5.72 6.73 6.75
N ARG A 255 -4.91 7.77 6.98
CA ARG A 255 -3.62 7.89 6.26
C ARG A 255 -2.54 8.73 6.91
N ASN A 256 -1.30 8.51 6.48
CA ASN A 256 -0.14 9.38 6.75
C ASN A 256 0.18 9.56 8.24
N LEU A 257 0.14 8.49 9.02
CA LEU A 257 0.43 8.53 10.45
C LEU A 257 1.03 7.20 10.93
N THR A 258 1.66 7.24 12.09
CA THR A 258 2.11 6.06 12.84
C THR A 258 1.17 5.79 14.01
N ILE A 259 0.89 4.53 14.27
CA ILE A 259 0.20 4.03 15.46
C ILE A 259 1.18 3.13 16.23
N ASP A 260 1.44 3.50 17.48
CA ASP A 260 2.35 2.81 18.39
C ASP A 260 1.56 2.14 19.52
N GLY A 261 1.53 0.81 19.48
CA GLY A 261 0.85 -0.03 20.47
C GLY A 261 1.55 -0.05 21.82
N ASN A 262 2.78 0.46 21.93
CA ASN A 262 3.54 0.62 23.16
C ASN A 262 3.63 -0.66 24.01
N LYS A 263 3.60 -1.84 23.37
CA LYS A 263 3.61 -3.16 24.01
C LYS A 263 4.77 -3.27 25.01
N GLY A 264 5.96 -2.79 24.67
CA GLY A 264 7.14 -2.86 25.54
C GLY A 264 7.02 -2.13 26.89
N ASN A 265 6.11 -1.16 27.02
CA ASN A 265 5.86 -0.42 28.26
C ASN A 265 4.51 -0.75 28.89
N CYS A 266 3.77 -1.71 28.34
CA CYS A 266 2.51 -2.18 28.88
C CYS A 266 2.68 -3.58 29.50
N PRO A 267 1.92 -3.94 30.54
CA PRO A 267 1.83 -5.32 30.98
C PRO A 267 1.27 -6.22 29.87
N VAL A 268 1.63 -7.50 29.92
CA VAL A 268 1.05 -8.54 29.06
C VAL A 268 -0.44 -8.66 29.41
N PRO A 269 -1.36 -8.65 28.43
CA PRO A 269 -2.79 -8.91 28.66
C PRO A 269 -3.07 -10.30 29.25
N ASP A 270 -4.17 -10.44 29.98
CA ASP A 270 -4.58 -11.62 30.77
C ASP A 270 -5.11 -12.80 29.92
N GLY A 271 -4.65 -12.98 28.67
CA GLY A 271 -5.02 -14.15 27.86
C GLY A 271 -4.80 -14.01 26.36
N ILE A 272 -5.18 -15.08 25.65
CA ILE A 272 -5.08 -15.21 24.18
C ILE A 272 -6.17 -14.46 23.41
N ASP A 273 -7.26 -14.06 24.07
CA ASP A 273 -8.43 -13.38 23.46
C ASP A 273 -8.49 -11.88 23.85
N SER A 274 -7.42 -11.32 24.41
CA SER A 274 -7.35 -9.94 24.88
C SER A 274 -6.98 -8.99 23.74
N ASP A 275 -7.87 -8.83 22.76
CA ASP A 275 -7.62 -8.04 21.54
C ASP A 275 -7.23 -6.58 21.87
N VAL A 276 -6.02 -6.18 21.50
CA VAL A 276 -5.51 -4.79 21.50
C VAL A 276 -4.98 -4.49 20.10
N ASN A 277 -5.91 -4.20 19.19
CA ASN A 277 -5.62 -4.04 17.76
C ASN A 277 -5.16 -2.60 17.46
N ALA A 278 -4.38 -2.40 16.40
CA ALA A 278 -4.10 -1.04 15.93
C ALA A 278 -5.36 -0.42 15.32
N ILE A 279 -6.04 -1.16 14.43
CA ILE A 279 -7.24 -0.73 13.72
C ILE A 279 -8.27 -1.86 13.71
N ASN A 280 -9.50 -1.58 14.17
CA ASN A 280 -10.65 -2.50 14.06
C ASN A 280 -11.84 -1.82 13.36
N LEU A 281 -12.30 -2.40 12.25
CA LEU A 281 -13.32 -1.86 11.37
C LEU A 281 -14.45 -2.88 11.17
N TYR A 282 -15.50 -2.72 11.97
CA TYR A 282 -16.61 -3.65 12.10
C TYR A 282 -17.85 -3.19 11.32
N ASN A 283 -18.50 -4.13 10.60
CA ASN A 283 -19.76 -3.93 9.88
C ASN A 283 -19.77 -2.66 9.02
N SER A 284 -18.65 -2.40 8.33
CA SER A 284 -18.39 -1.14 7.64
C SER A 284 -18.08 -1.36 6.16
N ASN A 285 -18.15 -0.31 5.34
CA ASN A 285 -17.91 -0.44 3.91
C ASN A 285 -17.24 0.78 3.27
N ASN A 286 -16.57 0.60 2.12
CA ASN A 286 -15.90 1.70 1.43
C ASN A 286 -14.86 2.41 2.33
N LEU A 287 -13.96 1.62 2.93
CA LEU A 287 -12.91 2.12 3.82
C LEU A 287 -11.54 2.03 3.16
N THR A 288 -10.66 2.98 3.44
CA THR A 288 -9.27 2.96 2.97
C THR A 288 -8.32 3.21 4.15
N VAL A 289 -7.35 2.31 4.33
CA VAL A 289 -6.18 2.54 5.19
C VAL A 289 -4.97 2.62 4.26
N GLU A 290 -4.33 3.79 4.17
CA GLU A 290 -3.21 4.00 3.25
C GLU A 290 -2.02 4.70 3.90
N ASN A 291 -0.80 4.22 3.65
CA ASN A 291 0.42 4.86 4.17
C ASN A 291 0.36 5.05 5.70
N VAL A 292 0.04 3.97 6.41
CA VAL A 292 -0.02 3.92 7.87
C VAL A 292 1.02 2.91 8.37
N LYS A 293 1.78 3.31 9.39
CA LYS A 293 2.74 2.44 10.06
C LYS A 293 2.20 2.05 11.43
N MET A 294 2.11 0.75 11.70
CA MET A 294 1.60 0.20 12.95
C MET A 294 2.71 -0.59 13.62
N ILE A 295 3.10 -0.21 14.84
CA ILE A 295 4.25 -0.79 15.54
C ILE A 295 3.88 -1.29 16.94
N ASP A 296 4.48 -2.42 17.33
CA ASP A 296 4.54 -2.90 18.71
C ASP A 296 3.17 -3.14 19.38
N PHE A 297 2.31 -3.95 18.73
CA PHE A 297 0.98 -4.31 19.23
C PHE A 297 0.94 -5.70 19.89
N TRP A 298 0.03 -5.88 20.85
CA TRP A 298 -0.23 -7.20 21.46
C TRP A 298 -0.99 -8.15 20.52
N THR A 299 -1.88 -7.65 19.67
CA THR A 299 -2.69 -8.49 18.75
C THR A 299 -2.58 -8.03 17.30
N ASP A 300 -3.66 -7.58 16.66
CA ASP A 300 -3.76 -7.41 15.21
C ASP A 300 -3.34 -6.01 14.75
N GLY A 301 -2.75 -5.91 13.56
CA GLY A 301 -2.52 -4.62 12.89
C GLY A 301 -3.83 -4.03 12.38
N VAL A 302 -4.35 -4.54 11.27
CA VAL A 302 -5.65 -4.11 10.72
C VAL A 302 -6.63 -5.27 10.66
N GLU A 303 -7.77 -5.12 11.33
CA GLU A 303 -8.89 -6.05 11.23
C GLU A 303 -10.10 -5.40 10.54
N PHE A 304 -10.57 -6.06 9.47
CA PHE A 304 -11.92 -5.90 8.96
C PHE A 304 -12.80 -7.05 9.42
N SER A 305 -13.96 -6.73 10.00
CA SER A 305 -14.92 -7.71 10.49
C SER A 305 -16.32 -7.42 9.95
N HIS A 306 -16.93 -8.38 9.23
CA HIS A 306 -18.23 -8.20 8.57
C HIS A 306 -18.29 -6.98 7.62
N SER A 307 -17.14 -6.60 7.08
CA SER A 307 -16.97 -5.38 6.30
C SER A 307 -16.82 -5.69 4.81
N SER A 308 -16.96 -4.66 3.97
CA SER A 308 -16.86 -4.85 2.52
C SER A 308 -16.27 -3.67 1.76
N ASP A 309 -15.89 -3.90 0.51
CA ASP A 309 -15.44 -2.84 -0.43
C ASP A 309 -14.34 -1.96 0.16
N SER A 310 -13.35 -2.56 0.82
CA SER A 310 -12.36 -1.81 1.61
C SER A 310 -10.94 -2.23 1.28
N VAL A 311 -9.99 -1.32 1.50
CA VAL A 311 -8.60 -1.47 1.05
C VAL A 311 -7.63 -1.11 2.17
N VAL A 312 -6.60 -1.92 2.36
CA VAL A 312 -5.36 -1.54 3.07
C VAL A 312 -4.22 -1.55 2.06
N LYS A 313 -3.51 -0.43 1.93
CA LYS A 313 -2.42 -0.33 0.96
C LYS A 313 -1.24 0.49 1.43
N ASN A 314 -0.04 0.09 1.01
CA ASN A 314 1.20 0.80 1.33
C ASN A 314 1.40 0.96 2.85
N CYS A 315 0.98 -0.01 3.64
CA CYS A 315 1.09 0.03 5.11
C CYS A 315 2.20 -0.88 5.61
N GLU A 316 2.75 -0.54 6.77
CA GLU A 316 3.73 -1.34 7.50
C GLU A 316 3.11 -1.81 8.82
N VAL A 317 3.15 -3.11 9.11
CA VAL A 317 2.75 -3.69 10.39
C VAL A 317 3.96 -4.40 11.00
N ILE A 318 4.50 -3.87 12.08
CA ILE A 318 5.78 -4.30 12.65
C ILE A 318 5.57 -4.75 14.09
N GLN A 319 5.99 -5.97 14.43
CA GLN A 319 5.91 -6.57 15.77
C GLN A 319 4.47 -6.69 16.32
N ALA A 320 3.50 -6.98 15.45
CA ALA A 320 2.16 -7.41 15.86
C ALA A 320 2.24 -8.78 16.56
N GLY A 321 1.55 -8.93 17.68
CA GLY A 321 1.56 -10.15 18.46
C GLY A 321 0.66 -11.26 17.91
N HIS A 322 -0.32 -10.92 17.06
CA HIS A 322 -1.22 -11.85 16.39
C HIS A 322 -1.19 -11.66 14.86
N ASP A 323 -2.25 -11.19 14.19
CA ASP A 323 -2.28 -11.08 12.73
C ASP A 323 -1.82 -9.70 12.25
N GLY A 324 -0.99 -9.65 11.21
CA GLY A 324 -0.63 -8.37 10.58
C GLY A 324 -1.88 -7.70 9.97
N LEU A 325 -2.57 -8.45 9.11
CA LEU A 325 -3.76 -8.02 8.39
C LEU A 325 -4.83 -9.11 8.46
N ARG A 326 -6.09 -8.73 8.68
CA ARG A 326 -7.18 -9.69 8.85
C ARG A 326 -8.47 -9.25 8.18
N ALA A 327 -9.08 -10.17 7.44
CA ALA A 327 -10.45 -10.04 6.94
C ALA A 327 -11.29 -11.21 7.48
N MET A 328 -12.23 -10.91 8.37
CA MET A 328 -13.14 -11.87 8.98
C MET A 328 -14.57 -11.66 8.47
N LYS A 329 -15.12 -12.67 7.79
CA LYS A 329 -16.51 -12.66 7.27
C LYS A 329 -16.79 -11.45 6.36
N CYS A 330 -15.81 -11.09 5.55
CA CYS A 330 -15.83 -9.90 4.71
C CYS A 330 -16.06 -10.22 3.23
N GLN A 331 -16.32 -9.18 2.43
CA GLN A 331 -16.38 -9.28 0.97
C GLN A 331 -15.61 -8.16 0.28
N ARG A 332 -14.89 -8.47 -0.81
CA ARG A 332 -14.22 -7.44 -1.62
C ARG A 332 -13.24 -6.58 -0.81
N ILE A 333 -12.44 -7.24 0.04
CA ILE A 333 -11.33 -6.60 0.75
C ILE A 333 -10.06 -6.73 -0.09
N THR A 334 -9.29 -5.65 -0.21
CA THR A 334 -7.98 -5.66 -0.88
C THR A 334 -6.88 -5.32 0.10
N PHE A 335 -5.86 -6.18 0.19
CA PHE A 335 -4.60 -5.91 0.88
C PHE A 335 -3.51 -5.80 -0.19
N SER A 336 -2.99 -4.59 -0.45
CA SER A 336 -1.99 -4.38 -1.51
C SER A 336 -0.74 -3.60 -1.10
N ASN A 337 0.44 -4.05 -1.54
CA ASN A 337 1.71 -3.37 -1.27
C ASN A 337 2.00 -3.14 0.23
N ASN A 338 1.58 -4.06 1.10
CA ASN A 338 1.84 -3.96 2.53
C ASN A 338 3.05 -4.79 2.94
N TYR A 339 3.67 -4.40 4.04
CA TYR A 339 4.74 -5.16 4.69
C TYR A 339 4.30 -5.53 6.11
N ALA A 340 4.22 -6.83 6.40
CA ALA A 340 4.05 -7.31 7.77
C ALA A 340 5.31 -8.05 8.23
N HIS A 341 5.85 -7.61 9.37
CA HIS A 341 7.07 -8.15 9.97
C HIS A 341 6.87 -8.49 11.44
N ALA A 342 7.26 -9.68 11.87
CA ALA A 342 7.26 -10.05 13.29
C ALA A 342 8.34 -11.08 13.65
N ASP A 343 9.19 -10.74 14.62
CA ASP A 343 10.25 -11.60 15.16
C ASP A 343 9.85 -12.19 16.50
N GLY A 344 9.76 -13.52 16.60
CA GLY A 344 9.46 -14.23 17.86
C GLY A 344 8.04 -14.04 18.40
N THR A 345 7.18 -13.34 17.66
CA THR A 345 5.76 -13.11 17.93
C THR A 345 4.99 -13.12 16.62
N GLY A 346 3.65 -13.03 16.67
CA GLY A 346 2.83 -12.95 15.47
C GLY A 346 2.38 -14.32 14.99
N ASN A 347 1.10 -14.40 14.63
CA ASN A 347 0.41 -15.61 14.20
C ASN A 347 0.35 -15.68 12.67
N THR A 348 0.04 -14.59 11.99
CA THR A 348 -0.09 -14.61 10.52
C THR A 348 0.22 -13.25 9.89
N GLY A 349 0.85 -13.23 8.71
CA GLY A 349 1.04 -12.00 7.93
C GLY A 349 -0.29 -11.43 7.45
N VAL A 350 -1.09 -12.27 6.79
CA VAL A 350 -2.49 -11.98 6.46
C VAL A 350 -3.42 -13.18 6.64
N ARG A 351 -4.54 -12.97 7.35
CA ARG A 351 -5.60 -13.97 7.52
C ARG A 351 -6.87 -13.60 6.75
N ILE A 352 -7.31 -14.50 5.87
CA ILE A 352 -8.61 -14.46 5.19
C ILE A 352 -9.53 -15.50 5.84
N TYR A 353 -10.31 -15.04 6.80
CA TYR A 353 -11.23 -15.89 7.55
C TYR A 353 -12.65 -15.75 6.98
N ALA A 354 -13.23 -16.87 6.50
CA ALA A 354 -14.62 -16.93 6.02
C ALA A 354 -15.03 -15.78 5.08
N SER A 355 -14.11 -15.30 4.24
CA SER A 355 -14.29 -14.10 3.41
C SER A 355 -14.28 -14.46 1.93
N SER A 356 -14.83 -13.59 1.07
CA SER A 356 -14.96 -13.91 -0.36
C SER A 356 -14.70 -12.71 -1.27
N ASN A 357 -14.21 -12.99 -2.48
CA ASN A 357 -13.88 -11.98 -3.49
C ASN A 357 -12.80 -10.99 -3.01
N CYS A 358 -11.92 -11.41 -2.11
CA CYS A 358 -10.82 -10.60 -1.61
C CYS A 358 -9.59 -10.72 -2.51
N VAL A 359 -8.72 -9.72 -2.46
CA VAL A 359 -7.45 -9.69 -3.18
C VAL A 359 -6.32 -9.42 -2.21
N VAL A 360 -5.30 -10.26 -2.22
CA VAL A 360 -4.05 -10.08 -1.48
C VAL A 360 -2.94 -9.99 -2.52
N GLU A 361 -2.38 -8.81 -2.73
CA GLU A 361 -1.42 -8.59 -3.81
C GLU A 361 -0.17 -7.78 -3.45
N ASN A 362 0.98 -8.13 -4.04
CA ASN A 362 2.23 -7.37 -3.89
C ASN A 362 2.64 -7.14 -2.42
N ASN A 363 2.25 -8.01 -1.50
CA ASN A 363 2.61 -7.86 -0.09
C ASN A 363 3.90 -8.62 0.23
N LYS A 364 4.63 -8.16 1.23
CA LYS A 364 5.75 -8.87 1.83
C LYS A 364 5.37 -9.33 3.24
N PHE A 365 5.45 -10.63 3.50
CA PHE A 365 5.17 -11.23 4.80
C PHE A 365 6.43 -11.91 5.33
N ASN A 366 6.98 -11.36 6.41
CA ASN A 366 8.11 -11.93 7.15
C ASN A 366 7.73 -12.03 8.62
N VAL A 367 6.97 -13.06 8.97
CA VAL A 367 6.43 -13.20 10.33
C VAL A 367 6.80 -14.57 10.88
N TYR A 368 6.97 -14.63 12.20
CA TYR A 368 7.22 -15.86 12.94
C TYR A 368 6.18 -16.96 12.63
N GLY A 369 4.91 -16.56 12.53
CA GLY A 369 3.78 -17.42 12.21
C GLY A 369 3.65 -17.77 10.73
N LEU A 370 2.42 -17.89 10.23
CA LEU A 370 2.11 -18.19 8.83
C LEU A 370 2.26 -16.94 7.94
N GLY A 371 2.68 -17.08 6.68
CA GLY A 371 2.64 -15.95 5.75
C GLY A 371 1.20 -15.56 5.39
N ILE A 372 0.46 -16.50 4.80
CA ILE A 372 -0.94 -16.36 4.44
C ILE A 372 -1.75 -17.50 5.08
N GLU A 373 -2.82 -17.15 5.79
CA GLU A 373 -3.78 -18.13 6.30
C GLU A 373 -5.15 -17.91 5.67
N ILE A 374 -5.75 -19.01 5.21
CA ILE A 374 -7.16 -19.07 4.80
C ILE A 374 -7.86 -20.03 5.73
N GLN A 375 -8.76 -19.50 6.55
CA GLN A 375 -9.44 -20.28 7.56
C GLN A 375 -10.95 -20.22 7.37
N VAL A 376 -11.62 -21.35 7.55
CA VAL A 376 -13.08 -21.39 7.61
C VAL A 376 -13.58 -22.32 8.71
N GLN A 377 -14.48 -21.79 9.52
CA GLN A 377 -15.27 -22.53 10.51
C GLN A 377 -16.70 -21.98 10.58
N SER A 378 -17.58 -22.64 11.34
CA SER A 378 -19.02 -22.38 11.45
C SER A 378 -19.83 -22.68 10.19
N SER A 379 -19.44 -23.70 9.41
CA SER A 379 -20.20 -24.18 8.24
C SER A 379 -20.48 -23.13 7.16
N VAL A 380 -19.57 -22.16 6.99
CA VAL A 380 -19.63 -21.12 5.95
C VAL A 380 -18.67 -21.42 4.80
N THR A 381 -18.65 -20.57 3.77
CA THR A 381 -17.74 -20.69 2.63
C THR A 381 -16.77 -19.52 2.56
N CYS A 382 -15.49 -19.83 2.41
CA CYS A 382 -14.44 -18.90 1.99
C CYS A 382 -14.17 -19.17 0.49
N GLY A 383 -14.07 -18.15 -0.35
CA GLY A 383 -13.82 -18.43 -1.75
C GLY A 383 -13.84 -17.27 -2.73
N ASN A 384 -13.36 -17.58 -3.94
CA ASN A 384 -13.17 -16.62 -5.02
C ASN A 384 -12.17 -15.51 -4.66
N ASN A 385 -11.21 -15.79 -3.78
CA ASN A 385 -10.15 -14.85 -3.44
C ASN A 385 -8.93 -15.07 -4.36
N ILE A 386 -8.17 -14.00 -4.55
CA ILE A 386 -6.96 -13.99 -5.38
C ILE A 386 -5.78 -13.57 -4.52
N TYR A 387 -4.73 -14.38 -4.52
CA TYR A 387 -3.47 -14.13 -3.86
C TYR A 387 -2.42 -14.03 -4.96
N ARG A 388 -1.85 -12.85 -5.20
CA ARG A 388 -0.89 -12.70 -6.29
C ARG A 388 0.33 -11.86 -5.96
N ASP A 389 1.45 -12.21 -6.57
CA ASP A 389 2.66 -11.37 -6.50
C ASP A 389 3.14 -11.11 -5.05
N ASN A 390 2.78 -11.97 -4.08
CA ASN A 390 3.19 -11.82 -2.68
C ASN A 390 4.54 -12.53 -2.45
N TYR A 391 5.37 -11.95 -1.59
CA TYR A 391 6.65 -12.50 -1.15
C TYR A 391 6.56 -12.94 0.32
N ILE A 392 6.94 -14.18 0.60
CA ILE A 392 6.67 -14.87 1.88
C ILE A 392 7.96 -15.53 2.38
N GLU A 393 8.41 -15.20 3.61
CA GLU A 393 9.63 -15.73 4.24
C GLU A 393 9.54 -15.77 5.79
N GLY A 394 10.46 -16.47 6.46
CA GLY A 394 10.72 -16.27 7.91
C GLY A 394 9.86 -17.04 8.93
N HIS A 395 9.24 -18.15 8.54
CA HIS A 395 8.25 -18.86 9.37
C HIS A 395 8.87 -19.95 10.25
N ASP A 396 8.87 -19.78 11.58
CA ASP A 396 9.49 -20.72 12.55
C ASP A 396 8.59 -21.94 12.79
N GLY A 397 8.97 -23.06 12.18
CA GLY A 397 8.24 -24.33 12.21
C GLY A 397 6.87 -24.36 11.50
N LEU A 398 6.42 -23.25 10.89
CA LEU A 398 5.09 -23.11 10.28
C LEU A 398 5.14 -22.94 8.76
N SER A 399 4.00 -23.20 8.11
CA SER A 399 3.87 -23.15 6.66
C SER A 399 3.84 -21.71 6.13
N GLY A 400 4.36 -21.49 4.92
CA GLY A 400 4.26 -20.17 4.27
C GLY A 400 2.82 -19.80 3.94
N ILE A 401 2.05 -20.78 3.45
CA ILE A 401 0.62 -20.63 3.18
C ILE A 401 -0.13 -21.80 3.80
N TRP A 402 -1.23 -21.54 4.52
CA TRP A 402 -2.07 -22.59 5.10
C TRP A 402 -3.55 -22.38 4.79
N LEU A 403 -4.17 -23.41 4.22
CA LEU A 403 -5.62 -23.51 4.03
C LEU A 403 -6.18 -24.49 5.06
N GLN A 404 -7.02 -23.98 5.96
CA GLN A 404 -7.63 -24.76 7.03
C GLN A 404 -9.16 -24.69 6.95
N ALA A 405 -9.79 -25.81 6.58
CA ALA A 405 -11.26 -25.95 6.58
C ALA A 405 -11.72 -26.90 7.68
N LEU A 406 -12.23 -26.36 8.79
CA LEU A 406 -12.64 -27.18 9.94
C LEU A 406 -14.02 -27.83 9.70
N ASP A 407 -15.07 -27.03 9.55
CA ASP A 407 -16.43 -27.49 9.26
C ASP A 407 -17.09 -26.72 8.10
N GLY A 408 -16.32 -25.87 7.40
CA GLY A 408 -16.75 -25.06 6.25
C GLY A 408 -16.08 -25.46 4.94
N VAL A 409 -16.27 -24.63 3.89
CA VAL A 409 -15.71 -24.90 2.57
C VAL A 409 -14.77 -23.79 2.13
N ILE A 410 -13.55 -24.13 1.73
CA ILE A 410 -12.66 -23.23 0.97
C ILE A 410 -12.78 -23.60 -0.51
N ASN A 411 -13.17 -22.65 -1.36
CA ASN A 411 -13.51 -22.94 -2.74
C ASN A 411 -13.06 -21.86 -3.72
N ASN A 412 -12.48 -22.27 -4.86
CA ASN A 412 -12.15 -21.40 -5.98
C ASN A 412 -11.14 -20.30 -5.59
N GLU A 413 -10.11 -20.66 -4.83
CA GLU A 413 -8.98 -19.77 -4.55
C GLU A 413 -7.94 -19.83 -5.67
N THR A 414 -7.34 -18.69 -5.99
CA THR A 414 -6.28 -18.59 -7.00
C THR A 414 -5.02 -17.97 -6.41
N PHE A 415 -3.94 -18.73 -6.43
CA PHE A 415 -2.59 -18.28 -6.10
C PHE A 415 -1.80 -18.11 -7.39
N LEU A 416 -1.42 -16.88 -7.69
CA LEU A 416 -0.79 -16.50 -8.94
C LEU A 416 0.52 -15.76 -8.68
N ARG A 417 1.67 -16.29 -9.10
CA ARG A 417 2.95 -15.56 -9.00
C ARG A 417 3.39 -15.19 -7.57
N ASN A 418 2.97 -15.98 -6.57
CA ASN A 418 3.51 -15.81 -5.22
C ASN A 418 4.88 -16.49 -5.12
N ILE A 419 5.73 -15.94 -4.27
CA ILE A 419 7.05 -16.49 -3.94
C ILE A 419 7.01 -16.84 -2.46
N VAL A 420 7.00 -18.14 -2.16
CA VAL A 420 7.38 -18.65 -0.83
C VAL A 420 8.88 -18.95 -0.91
N ALA A 421 9.68 -17.99 -0.42
CA ALA A 421 11.13 -18.03 -0.55
C ALA A 421 11.78 -19.06 0.39
N SER A 422 11.20 -19.21 1.58
CA SER A 422 11.54 -20.22 2.58
C SER A 422 10.40 -20.36 3.59
N ALA A 423 10.15 -21.58 4.08
CA ALA A 423 9.28 -21.84 5.22
C ALA A 423 9.79 -23.06 5.99
N ASP A 424 9.84 -23.03 7.32
CA ASP A 424 10.27 -24.23 8.05
C ASP A 424 9.21 -25.34 7.99
N GLY A 425 7.93 -24.95 7.84
CA GLY A 425 6.82 -25.83 7.51
C GLY A 425 6.67 -26.06 6.01
N TYR A 426 5.45 -26.20 5.49
CA TYR A 426 5.23 -26.44 4.06
C TYR A 426 5.17 -25.13 3.27
N GLY A 427 5.47 -25.17 1.97
CA GLY A 427 5.31 -24.00 1.10
C GLY A 427 3.84 -23.57 1.05
N ILE A 428 2.97 -24.54 0.76
CA ILE A 428 1.51 -24.44 0.93
C ILE A 428 0.93 -25.74 1.48
N GLU A 429 0.10 -25.64 2.52
CA GLU A 429 -0.57 -26.76 3.17
C GLU A 429 -2.10 -26.73 3.00
N PHE A 430 -2.69 -27.89 2.72
CA PHE A 430 -4.13 -28.11 2.69
C PHE A 430 -4.56 -29.03 3.82
N TYR A 431 -5.36 -28.49 4.74
CA TYR A 431 -5.86 -29.20 5.92
C TYR A 431 -7.38 -29.09 6.04
N THR A 432 -8.04 -30.23 6.32
CA THR A 432 -9.48 -30.26 6.60
C THR A 432 -9.79 -31.16 7.79
N GLU A 433 -10.77 -30.77 8.60
CA GLU A 433 -11.48 -31.70 9.49
C GLU A 433 -12.81 -32.11 8.85
N ASN A 434 -13.48 -33.16 9.34
CA ASN A 434 -14.80 -33.53 8.84
C ASN A 434 -15.87 -32.67 9.54
N PRO A 435 -16.78 -31.96 8.83
CA PRO A 435 -17.10 -32.07 7.40
C PRO A 435 -16.49 -30.98 6.48
N GLY A 436 -15.44 -30.30 6.93
CA GLY A 436 -14.73 -29.30 6.15
C GLY A 436 -14.17 -29.83 4.83
N LYS A 437 -14.07 -28.93 3.84
CA LYS A 437 -13.67 -29.29 2.48
C LYS A 437 -12.86 -28.18 1.80
N ILE A 438 -11.84 -28.57 1.05
CA ILE A 438 -11.10 -27.66 0.17
C ILE A 438 -11.26 -28.10 -1.27
N GLN A 439 -11.64 -27.19 -2.17
CA GLN A 439 -11.84 -27.54 -3.57
C GLN A 439 -11.57 -26.42 -4.58
N ASN A 440 -11.22 -26.83 -5.80
CA ASN A 440 -11.03 -25.92 -6.95
C ASN A 440 -9.93 -24.88 -6.71
N ILE A 441 -8.79 -25.29 -6.18
CA ILE A 441 -7.66 -24.38 -5.91
C ILE A 441 -6.72 -24.37 -7.11
N LYS A 442 -6.29 -23.19 -7.52
CA LYS A 442 -5.34 -22.99 -8.62
C LYS A 442 -4.05 -22.39 -8.10
N LEU A 443 -2.95 -23.08 -8.34
CA LEU A 443 -1.59 -22.63 -8.06
C LEU A 443 -0.91 -22.44 -9.42
N ILE A 444 -0.80 -21.20 -9.87
CA ILE A 444 -0.29 -20.84 -11.20
C ILE A 444 0.94 -19.95 -11.06
N ASN A 445 2.03 -20.28 -11.74
CA ASN A 445 3.25 -19.46 -11.78
C ASN A 445 3.85 -19.17 -10.38
N ASN A 446 3.68 -19.99 -9.35
CA ASN A 446 4.25 -19.71 -8.03
C ASN A 446 5.67 -20.28 -7.90
N VAL A 447 6.42 -19.80 -6.91
CA VAL A 447 7.67 -20.39 -6.46
C VAL A 447 7.49 -20.91 -5.04
N PHE A 448 7.81 -22.18 -4.81
CA PHE A 448 7.86 -22.80 -3.48
C PHE A 448 9.27 -23.35 -3.27
N ASN A 449 10.11 -22.56 -2.59
CA ASN A 449 11.52 -22.86 -2.39
C ASN A 449 11.83 -23.10 -0.91
N ASN A 450 12.72 -24.05 -0.63
CA ASN A 450 13.29 -24.28 0.70
C ASN A 450 12.21 -24.39 1.80
N ALA A 451 11.20 -25.22 1.54
CA ALA A 451 10.20 -25.61 2.52
C ALA A 451 10.35 -27.07 2.94
N LYS A 452 9.57 -27.53 3.91
CA LYS A 452 9.46 -28.95 4.25
C LYS A 452 8.97 -29.76 3.05
N SER A 453 7.78 -29.47 2.54
CA SER A 453 7.35 -29.88 1.19
C SER A 453 6.84 -28.63 0.48
N GLY A 454 6.96 -28.57 -0.85
CA GLY A 454 6.52 -27.41 -1.61
C GLY A 454 4.99 -27.26 -1.55
N ILE A 455 4.27 -28.26 -2.07
CA ILE A 455 2.80 -28.35 -2.05
C ILE A 455 2.40 -29.60 -1.27
N TYR A 456 1.65 -29.44 -0.18
CA TYR A 456 1.34 -30.54 0.73
C TYR A 456 -0.15 -30.67 1.04
N VAL A 457 -0.76 -31.79 0.66
CA VAL A 457 -2.10 -32.19 1.12
C VAL A 457 -1.97 -33.14 2.31
N THR A 458 -2.48 -32.72 3.47
CA THR A 458 -2.39 -33.51 4.69
C THR A 458 -3.20 -34.81 4.56
N PRO A 459 -2.64 -36.00 4.89
CA PRO A 459 -3.33 -37.27 4.75
C PRO A 459 -4.69 -37.31 5.45
N GLY A 460 -5.71 -37.80 4.75
CA GLY A 460 -7.08 -37.91 5.27
C GLY A 460 -7.96 -36.68 5.06
N CYS A 461 -7.43 -35.60 4.49
CA CYS A 461 -8.21 -34.40 4.19
C CYS A 461 -9.12 -34.56 2.96
N ASP A 462 -10.32 -33.95 2.97
CA ASP A 462 -11.24 -33.88 1.83
C ASP A 462 -10.86 -32.72 0.91
N VAL A 463 -9.96 -33.03 -0.03
CA VAL A 463 -9.38 -32.07 -0.96
C VAL A 463 -9.60 -32.52 -2.40
N VAL A 464 -10.22 -31.66 -3.22
CA VAL A 464 -10.64 -32.00 -4.58
C VAL A 464 -10.25 -30.91 -5.58
N ASN A 465 -9.74 -31.30 -6.75
CA ASN A 465 -9.44 -30.39 -7.86
C ASN A 465 -8.43 -29.28 -7.47
N ILE A 466 -7.28 -29.69 -6.95
CA ILE A 466 -6.12 -28.83 -6.76
C ILE A 466 -5.27 -28.91 -8.02
N ILE A 467 -5.05 -27.78 -8.67
CA ILE A 467 -4.30 -27.68 -9.92
C ILE A 467 -3.03 -26.89 -9.65
N ALA A 468 -1.88 -27.52 -9.83
CA ALA A 468 -0.58 -26.88 -9.86
C ALA A 468 -0.10 -26.80 -11.30
N LYS A 469 0.07 -25.58 -11.82
CA LYS A 469 0.55 -25.34 -13.18
C LYS A 469 1.62 -24.26 -13.25
N ASN A 470 2.65 -24.46 -14.09
CA ASN A 470 3.71 -23.46 -14.32
C ASN A 470 4.47 -23.01 -13.06
N ASN A 471 4.43 -23.78 -11.97
CA ASN A 471 5.13 -23.44 -10.74
C ASN A 471 6.58 -23.95 -10.79
N ILE A 472 7.45 -23.34 -9.99
CA ILE A 472 8.79 -23.86 -9.68
C ILE A 472 8.81 -24.27 -8.21
N ILE A 473 9.04 -25.55 -7.95
CA ILE A 473 8.86 -26.20 -6.65
C ILE A 473 10.16 -26.94 -6.30
N VAL A 474 11.00 -26.28 -5.50
CA VAL A 474 12.41 -26.68 -5.42
C VAL A 474 13.03 -26.65 -4.04
N ASN A 475 14.10 -27.44 -3.88
CA ASN A 475 14.94 -27.46 -2.68
C ASN A 475 14.18 -27.80 -1.38
N ASN A 476 13.12 -28.60 -1.46
CA ASN A 476 12.32 -28.92 -0.28
C ASN A 476 12.90 -30.10 0.51
N GLY A 477 12.74 -30.07 1.84
CA GLY A 477 13.26 -31.08 2.77
C GLY A 477 12.59 -32.47 2.67
N GLU A 478 11.44 -32.54 2.02
CA GLU A 478 10.64 -33.74 1.78
C GLU A 478 10.27 -33.81 0.29
N TYR A 479 9.00 -33.62 -0.05
CA TYR A 479 8.52 -33.75 -1.43
C TYR A 479 8.33 -32.40 -2.10
N GLY A 480 8.44 -32.36 -3.43
CA GLY A 480 7.98 -31.19 -4.18
C GLY A 480 6.46 -31.05 -4.09
N ILE A 481 5.75 -32.08 -4.55
CA ILE A 481 4.28 -32.17 -4.48
C ILE A 481 3.87 -33.45 -3.76
N TYR A 482 3.04 -33.31 -2.72
CA TYR A 482 2.51 -34.45 -1.96
C TYR A 482 0.97 -34.45 -1.90
N GLY A 483 0.37 -35.57 -2.28
CA GLY A 483 -1.07 -35.82 -2.16
C GLY A 483 -1.87 -35.61 -3.45
N ASN A 484 -3.19 -35.38 -3.33
CA ASN A 484 -4.11 -35.31 -4.47
C ASN A 484 -4.05 -33.95 -5.20
N VAL A 485 -2.97 -33.75 -5.98
CA VAL A 485 -2.71 -32.53 -6.75
C VAL A 485 -2.49 -32.88 -8.22
N LEU A 486 -3.21 -32.20 -9.12
CA LEU A 486 -3.01 -32.30 -10.56
C LEU A 486 -1.86 -31.38 -10.97
N SER A 487 -0.76 -31.96 -11.41
CA SER A 487 0.44 -31.27 -11.87
C SER A 487 0.45 -31.15 -13.39
N SER A 488 0.97 -30.05 -13.93
CA SER A 488 1.30 -29.88 -15.35
C SER A 488 2.22 -28.68 -15.55
N TYR A 489 3.21 -28.78 -16.43
CA TYR A 489 4.16 -27.71 -16.74
C TYR A 489 4.85 -27.12 -15.50
N ASN A 490 5.11 -27.91 -14.45
CA ASN A 490 5.87 -27.47 -13.28
C ASN A 490 7.33 -27.92 -13.39
N ASP A 491 8.24 -27.13 -12.82
CA ASP A 491 9.58 -27.62 -12.48
C ASP A 491 9.60 -28.07 -11.02
N VAL A 492 9.88 -29.35 -10.80
CA VAL A 492 9.88 -29.96 -9.48
C VAL A 492 11.22 -30.63 -9.26
N TRP A 493 12.13 -29.97 -8.53
CA TRP A 493 13.53 -30.37 -8.48
C TRP A 493 14.19 -30.20 -7.11
N GLY A 494 15.18 -31.03 -6.80
CA GLY A 494 16.01 -30.87 -5.60
C GLY A 494 15.26 -31.20 -4.29
N ASN A 495 14.19 -31.98 -4.36
CA ASN A 495 13.37 -32.36 -3.20
C ASN A 495 13.90 -33.66 -2.55
N SER A 496 14.16 -33.65 -1.24
CA SER A 496 14.98 -34.68 -0.58
C SER A 496 14.34 -36.08 -0.48
N LEU A 497 13.01 -36.17 -0.42
CA LEU A 497 12.26 -37.43 -0.44
C LEU A 497 11.68 -37.78 -1.83
N GLY A 498 11.83 -36.87 -2.80
CA GLY A 498 11.43 -37.05 -4.19
C GLY A 498 10.49 -35.95 -4.69
N ASP A 499 10.36 -35.82 -6.00
CA ASP A 499 9.57 -34.72 -6.59
C ASP A 499 8.06 -34.90 -6.33
N TYR A 500 7.58 -36.14 -6.27
CA TYR A 500 6.17 -36.45 -6.06
C TYR A 500 5.97 -37.52 -4.98
N GLY A 501 4.96 -37.34 -4.12
CA GLY A 501 4.60 -38.27 -3.06
C GLY A 501 3.10 -38.30 -2.76
N GLY A 502 2.66 -39.21 -1.88
CA GLY A 502 1.27 -39.23 -1.40
C GLY A 502 0.19 -39.49 -2.45
N GLY A 503 0.56 -40.03 -3.61
CA GLY A 503 -0.33 -40.26 -4.76
C GLY A 503 -0.22 -39.21 -5.86
N ALA A 504 0.55 -38.13 -5.67
CA ALA A 504 0.91 -37.22 -6.74
C ALA A 504 1.84 -37.91 -7.75
N SER A 505 1.82 -37.43 -9.00
CA SER A 505 2.73 -37.86 -10.06
C SER A 505 2.98 -36.73 -11.04
N ALA A 506 4.09 -36.79 -11.77
CA ALA A 506 4.38 -35.89 -12.86
C ALA A 506 3.24 -35.87 -13.89
N GLY A 507 2.89 -34.66 -14.33
CA GLY A 507 1.91 -34.41 -15.37
C GLY A 507 2.54 -34.04 -16.71
N ASP A 508 1.70 -33.57 -17.64
CA ASP A 508 2.13 -33.09 -18.94
C ASP A 508 3.02 -31.85 -18.79
N GLY A 509 4.16 -31.82 -19.50
CA GLY A 509 5.10 -30.70 -19.48
C GLY A 509 5.92 -30.52 -18.21
N ASP A 510 5.73 -31.34 -17.18
CA ASP A 510 6.54 -31.26 -15.96
C ASP A 510 8.02 -31.60 -16.25
N ILE A 511 8.93 -30.86 -15.61
CA ILE A 511 10.37 -31.09 -15.66
C ILE A 511 10.94 -31.19 -14.24
N SER A 512 12.18 -31.68 -14.14
CA SER A 512 12.95 -31.74 -12.88
C SER A 512 14.38 -31.34 -13.21
N ALA A 513 14.67 -30.05 -13.10
CA ALA A 513 15.98 -29.48 -13.35
C ALA A 513 16.27 -28.32 -12.39
N ASP A 514 17.54 -27.96 -12.20
CA ASP A 514 17.87 -26.76 -11.43
C ASP A 514 17.25 -25.54 -12.14
N PRO A 515 16.39 -24.74 -11.48
CA PRO A 515 15.77 -23.59 -12.12
C PRO A 515 16.76 -22.48 -12.43
N LEU A 516 17.99 -22.52 -11.89
CA LEU A 516 19.02 -21.51 -12.08
C LEU A 516 18.49 -20.11 -11.72
N PHE A 517 17.93 -19.99 -10.51
CA PHE A 517 17.59 -18.68 -9.94
C PHE A 517 18.86 -17.84 -9.80
N ALA A 518 18.70 -16.53 -9.98
CA ALA A 518 19.86 -15.65 -10.02
C ALA A 518 20.52 -15.46 -8.65
N ASP A 519 19.76 -15.05 -7.64
CA ASP A 519 20.23 -14.83 -6.27
C ASP A 519 19.09 -15.03 -5.24
N PRO A 520 18.62 -16.28 -5.07
CA PRO A 520 17.50 -16.57 -4.18
C PRO A 520 17.78 -16.25 -2.71
N ALA A 521 19.05 -16.21 -2.29
CA ALA A 521 19.44 -15.85 -0.92
C ALA A 521 19.12 -14.39 -0.56
N ASN A 522 19.02 -13.52 -1.57
CA ASN A 522 18.64 -12.12 -1.42
C ASN A 522 17.26 -11.81 -2.04
N GLY A 523 16.45 -12.85 -2.30
CA GLY A 523 15.08 -12.72 -2.81
C GLY A 523 14.95 -12.56 -4.32
N ASP A 524 16.02 -12.71 -5.10
CA ASP A 524 15.97 -12.64 -6.57
C ASP A 524 15.72 -14.02 -7.19
N PHE A 525 14.43 -14.33 -7.38
CA PHE A 525 13.94 -15.58 -7.98
C PHE A 525 13.75 -15.49 -9.50
N HIS A 526 14.31 -14.49 -10.17
CA HIS A 526 14.30 -14.49 -11.63
C HIS A 526 15.23 -15.60 -12.17
N LEU A 527 14.85 -16.15 -13.32
CA LEU A 527 15.60 -17.21 -14.01
C LEU A 527 16.80 -16.63 -14.77
N ARG A 528 17.99 -17.21 -14.57
CA ARG A 528 19.19 -16.84 -15.33
C ARG A 528 18.96 -16.98 -16.84
N SER A 529 19.44 -16.00 -17.61
CA SER A 529 19.27 -15.99 -19.07
C SER A 529 20.45 -15.34 -19.79
N GLU A 530 21.03 -16.06 -20.76
CA GLU A 530 22.04 -15.49 -21.67
C GLU A 530 21.45 -14.41 -22.60
N ALA A 531 20.14 -14.45 -22.84
CA ALA A 531 19.41 -13.45 -23.63
C ALA A 531 19.08 -12.18 -22.82
N GLY A 532 19.05 -12.30 -21.50
CA GLY A 532 18.83 -11.21 -20.56
C GLY A 532 17.74 -11.52 -19.52
N ARG A 533 18.00 -11.19 -18.27
CA ARG A 533 17.09 -11.31 -17.13
C ARG A 533 16.90 -9.92 -16.49
N TRP A 534 15.72 -9.65 -15.94
CA TRP A 534 15.47 -8.42 -15.18
C TRP A 534 16.08 -8.54 -13.78
N ASN A 535 16.82 -7.52 -13.32
CA ASN A 535 17.42 -7.49 -11.98
C ASN A 535 16.73 -6.51 -11.02
N GLY A 536 15.53 -6.02 -11.37
CA GLY A 536 14.82 -4.97 -10.65
C GLY A 536 15.05 -3.55 -11.20
N THR A 537 16.10 -3.33 -11.99
CA THR A 537 16.44 -2.00 -12.55
C THR A 537 16.79 -2.02 -14.03
N ASP A 538 17.51 -3.06 -14.48
CA ASP A 538 18.03 -3.21 -15.83
C ASP A 538 17.94 -4.68 -16.29
N TRP A 539 18.08 -4.89 -17.59
CA TRP A 539 18.28 -6.22 -18.15
C TRP A 539 19.76 -6.58 -18.15
N VAL A 540 20.10 -7.71 -17.53
CA VAL A 540 21.46 -8.24 -17.41
C VAL A 540 21.55 -9.61 -18.07
N ASN A 541 22.66 -9.93 -18.72
CA ASN A 541 22.87 -11.24 -19.31
C ASN A 541 23.64 -12.13 -18.35
N ASP A 542 23.17 -13.36 -18.19
CA ASP A 542 23.85 -14.40 -17.44
C ASP A 542 24.72 -15.25 -18.37
N ASN A 543 25.49 -16.18 -17.81
CA ASN A 543 26.37 -17.11 -18.52
C ASN A 543 25.70 -18.45 -18.86
N GLU A 544 24.44 -18.61 -18.46
CA GLU A 544 23.65 -19.81 -18.63
C GLU A 544 22.17 -19.44 -18.73
N THR A 545 21.41 -20.28 -19.43
CA THR A 545 19.97 -20.11 -19.61
C THR A 545 19.23 -21.18 -18.84
N SER A 546 18.33 -20.75 -17.96
CA SER A 546 17.48 -21.64 -17.17
C SER A 546 16.68 -22.62 -18.03
N PRO A 547 16.57 -23.90 -17.63
CA PRO A 547 15.69 -24.87 -18.29
C PRO A 547 14.20 -24.55 -18.12
N CYS A 548 13.83 -23.65 -17.21
CA CYS A 548 12.46 -23.21 -16.98
C CYS A 548 12.02 -22.09 -17.92
N ILE A 549 12.93 -21.55 -18.73
CA ILE A 549 12.62 -20.61 -19.81
C ILE A 549 12.03 -21.37 -20.99
N ASP A 550 10.92 -20.88 -21.53
CA ASP A 550 10.17 -21.49 -22.65
C ASP A 550 9.69 -22.93 -22.39
N ALA A 551 9.59 -23.35 -21.12
CA ALA A 551 9.15 -24.69 -20.71
C ALA A 551 7.73 -24.75 -20.13
N GLY A 552 7.12 -23.60 -19.85
CA GLY A 552 5.76 -23.50 -19.31
C GLY A 552 4.67 -23.88 -20.31
N ASP A 553 3.42 -23.78 -19.88
CA ASP A 553 2.22 -24.07 -20.67
C ASP A 553 2.21 -23.23 -21.97
N PRO A 554 2.19 -23.86 -23.16
CA PRO A 554 2.15 -23.18 -24.46
C PRO A 554 0.98 -22.20 -24.65
N SER A 555 -0.08 -22.32 -23.84
CA SER A 555 -1.22 -21.41 -23.83
C SER A 555 -1.02 -20.17 -22.95
N GLU A 556 -0.07 -20.18 -22.02
CA GLU A 556 0.24 -19.09 -21.10
C GLU A 556 1.51 -18.35 -21.53
N LYS A 557 1.35 -17.51 -22.55
CA LYS A 557 2.45 -16.75 -23.13
C LYS A 557 2.77 -15.49 -22.35
N ASP A 558 4.06 -15.14 -22.34
CA ASP A 558 4.56 -13.85 -21.89
C ASP A 558 3.90 -12.68 -22.65
N PRO A 559 3.97 -11.44 -22.12
CA PRO A 559 3.29 -10.29 -22.73
C PRO A 559 3.71 -9.98 -24.18
N ASP A 560 4.92 -10.38 -24.58
CA ASP A 560 5.39 -10.27 -25.97
C ASP A 560 4.87 -11.39 -26.90
N GLY A 561 4.21 -12.39 -26.34
CA GLY A 561 3.60 -13.53 -27.04
C GLY A 561 4.59 -14.56 -27.56
N THR A 562 5.87 -14.46 -27.19
CA THR A 562 6.95 -15.28 -27.76
C THR A 562 7.48 -16.36 -26.83
N ARG A 563 7.29 -16.21 -25.51
CA ARG A 563 7.85 -17.09 -24.49
C ARG A 563 6.79 -17.67 -23.57
N ILE A 564 7.17 -18.70 -22.83
CA ILE A 564 6.33 -19.43 -21.86
C ILE A 564 7.16 -19.80 -20.63
N ASN A 565 7.57 -18.82 -19.83
CA ASN A 565 8.41 -19.07 -18.66
C ASN A 565 7.59 -19.65 -17.48
N MET A 566 8.18 -20.57 -16.72
CA MET A 566 7.62 -21.03 -15.44
C MET A 566 7.98 -20.07 -14.29
N GLY A 567 7.28 -20.20 -13.15
CA GLY A 567 7.59 -19.50 -11.90
C GLY A 567 7.01 -18.08 -11.81
N ALA A 568 7.35 -17.38 -10.73
CA ALA A 568 6.72 -16.11 -10.32
C ALA A 568 6.76 -15.00 -11.37
N TYR A 569 7.76 -15.00 -12.24
CA TYR A 569 7.91 -13.98 -13.27
C TYR A 569 7.37 -14.42 -14.63
N GLY A 570 6.96 -15.70 -14.78
CA GLY A 570 6.33 -16.21 -15.99
C GLY A 570 5.05 -15.46 -16.34
N GLY A 571 4.88 -15.08 -17.60
CA GLY A 571 3.73 -14.29 -18.04
C GLY A 571 3.80 -12.80 -17.71
N THR A 572 4.93 -12.30 -17.20
CA THR A 572 5.10 -10.88 -16.79
C THR A 572 6.04 -10.10 -17.71
N ASN A 573 6.10 -8.77 -17.53
CA ASN A 573 7.07 -7.92 -18.23
C ASN A 573 8.52 -8.12 -17.73
N GLU A 574 8.70 -8.84 -16.63
CA GLU A 574 10.00 -9.10 -15.98
C GLU A 574 10.55 -10.49 -16.32
N ALA A 575 9.79 -11.30 -17.07
CA ALA A 575 10.24 -12.59 -17.61
C ALA A 575 11.49 -12.43 -18.51
N SER A 576 12.38 -13.43 -18.55
CA SER A 576 13.63 -13.38 -19.34
C SER A 576 13.45 -12.92 -20.79
N LYS A 577 14.42 -12.24 -21.40
CA LYS A 577 14.40 -11.92 -22.83
C LYS A 577 14.48 -13.18 -23.71
N PHE A 578 14.02 -13.03 -24.95
CA PHE A 578 14.11 -14.06 -25.97
C PHE A 578 15.46 -13.97 -26.71
N GLN A 579 16.17 -15.10 -26.85
CA GLN A 579 17.28 -15.18 -27.79
C GLN A 579 16.70 -15.41 -29.19
N SER A 580 16.73 -14.39 -30.05
CA SER A 580 16.35 -14.58 -31.45
C SER A 580 17.21 -15.69 -32.06
N ALA A 581 16.57 -16.74 -32.60
CA ALA A 581 17.29 -17.76 -33.35
C ALA A 581 18.08 -17.07 -34.47
N ALA A 582 19.40 -17.21 -34.44
CA ALA A 582 20.29 -16.70 -35.47
C ALA A 582 19.74 -17.09 -36.86
N THR A 583 19.38 -16.10 -37.69
CA THR A 583 18.86 -16.35 -39.05
C THR A 583 19.89 -15.96 -40.10
N GLY A 584 19.81 -16.59 -41.28
CA GLY A 584 20.52 -16.20 -42.48
C GLY A 584 19.58 -16.17 -43.68
N THR A 585 20.05 -15.64 -44.81
CA THR A 585 19.27 -15.51 -46.05
C THR A 585 19.68 -16.60 -47.03
N LEU A 586 18.73 -17.36 -47.55
CA LEU A 586 18.93 -18.24 -48.70
C LEU A 586 18.35 -17.56 -49.95
N THR A 587 19.16 -17.41 -50.99
CA THR A 587 18.76 -16.84 -52.28
C THR A 587 19.24 -17.71 -53.44
N GLY A 588 18.83 -17.38 -54.65
CA GLY A 588 19.25 -18.07 -55.86
C GLY A 588 18.31 -17.81 -57.02
N LYS A 589 18.58 -18.46 -58.14
CA LYS A 589 17.77 -18.42 -59.36
C LYS A 589 17.35 -19.82 -59.80
N VAL A 590 16.15 -19.93 -60.34
CA VAL A 590 15.68 -21.11 -61.05
C VAL A 590 15.58 -20.79 -62.53
N THR A 591 16.28 -21.55 -63.36
CA THR A 591 16.29 -21.39 -64.82
C THR A 591 15.89 -22.68 -65.52
N ASP A 592 15.41 -22.55 -66.75
CA ASP A 592 15.22 -23.66 -67.67
C ASP A 592 16.60 -24.18 -68.12
N LYS A 593 16.82 -25.49 -68.02
CA LYS A 593 18.11 -26.13 -68.30
C LYS A 593 18.50 -26.05 -69.78
N ASP A 594 17.52 -26.02 -70.68
CA ASP A 594 17.74 -26.11 -72.12
C ASP A 594 17.89 -24.71 -72.74
N THR A 595 17.13 -23.74 -72.26
CA THR A 595 17.10 -22.37 -72.81
C THR A 595 17.90 -21.37 -71.96
N GLY A 596 18.19 -21.68 -70.70
CA GLY A 596 18.81 -20.76 -69.74
C GLY A 596 17.90 -19.60 -69.31
N LEU A 597 16.64 -19.56 -69.76
CA LEU A 597 15.69 -18.52 -69.39
C LEU A 597 15.22 -18.68 -67.94
N PRO A 598 14.90 -17.58 -67.24
CA PRO A 598 14.38 -17.65 -65.88
C PRO A 598 13.01 -18.32 -65.83
N ILE A 599 12.79 -19.16 -64.80
CA ILE A 599 11.50 -19.78 -64.53
C ILE A 599 10.80 -18.98 -63.44
N GLU A 600 9.74 -18.27 -63.79
CA GLU A 600 8.87 -17.57 -62.84
C GLU A 600 7.91 -18.52 -62.13
N GLY A 601 7.74 -18.34 -60.83
CA GLY A 601 6.82 -19.10 -59.98
C GLY A 601 7.20 -20.58 -59.80
N ALA A 602 8.49 -20.91 -59.86
CA ALA A 602 9.00 -22.21 -59.40
C ALA A 602 8.98 -22.24 -57.87
N LEU A 603 8.45 -23.32 -57.29
CA LEU A 603 8.41 -23.54 -55.85
C LEU A 603 9.80 -23.98 -55.36
N ILE A 604 10.35 -23.25 -54.39
CA ILE A 604 11.53 -23.64 -53.63
C ILE A 604 11.07 -24.09 -52.25
N LYS A 605 11.36 -25.34 -51.90
CA LYS A 605 11.10 -25.91 -50.57
C LYS A 605 12.41 -26.17 -49.85
N ALA A 606 12.58 -25.59 -48.66
CA ALA A 606 13.70 -25.79 -47.75
C ALA A 606 13.18 -26.46 -46.46
N ASN A 607 13.18 -27.78 -46.42
CA ASN A 607 12.49 -28.57 -45.39
C ASN A 607 10.99 -28.18 -45.26
N SER A 608 10.57 -27.58 -44.14
CA SER A 608 9.21 -27.07 -43.90
C SER A 608 8.95 -25.66 -44.44
N HIS A 609 9.99 -24.93 -44.85
CA HIS A 609 9.89 -23.56 -45.35
C HIS A 609 9.78 -23.55 -46.87
N GLN A 610 9.10 -22.56 -47.45
CA GLN A 610 8.97 -22.46 -48.90
C GLN A 610 8.83 -21.02 -49.40
N THR A 611 9.23 -20.80 -50.64
CA THR A 611 9.04 -19.55 -51.39
C THR A 611 8.87 -19.87 -52.88
N ILE A 612 8.53 -18.87 -53.69
CA ILE A 612 8.45 -19.01 -55.15
C ILE A 612 9.38 -18.01 -55.85
N THR A 613 9.85 -18.37 -57.04
CA THR A 613 10.67 -17.45 -57.84
C THR A 613 9.84 -16.32 -58.46
N ASN A 614 10.46 -15.14 -58.61
CA ASN A 614 9.89 -13.99 -59.32
C ASN A 614 10.12 -14.07 -60.85
N SER A 615 9.70 -13.04 -61.59
CA SER A 615 9.83 -12.94 -63.05
C SER A 615 11.27 -12.99 -63.59
N THR A 616 12.28 -12.74 -62.75
CA THR A 616 13.70 -12.90 -63.10
C THR A 616 14.26 -14.28 -62.74
N GLY A 617 13.40 -15.20 -62.30
CA GLY A 617 13.75 -16.52 -61.80
C GLY A 617 14.36 -16.51 -60.40
N GLY A 618 14.51 -15.33 -59.77
CA GLY A 618 15.14 -15.18 -58.47
C GLY A 618 14.21 -15.53 -57.31
N TYR A 619 14.75 -16.11 -56.25
CA TYR A 619 14.05 -16.33 -54.98
C TYR A 619 14.90 -15.83 -53.80
N THR A 620 14.23 -15.52 -52.69
CA THR A 620 14.87 -15.19 -51.42
C THR A 620 13.98 -15.69 -50.29
N ILE A 621 14.59 -16.31 -49.27
CA ILE A 621 13.91 -16.79 -48.06
C ILE A 621 14.85 -16.66 -46.86
N THR A 622 14.36 -16.10 -45.76
CA THR A 622 15.10 -16.05 -44.49
C THR A 622 14.83 -17.32 -43.71
N LEU A 623 15.88 -17.97 -43.21
CA LEU A 623 15.84 -19.25 -42.54
C LEU A 623 16.69 -19.20 -41.26
N PRO A 624 16.33 -19.95 -40.20
CA PRO A 624 17.26 -20.22 -39.10
C PRO A 624 18.62 -20.73 -39.60
N ALA A 625 19.70 -20.46 -38.87
CA ALA A 625 21.00 -21.00 -39.18
C ALA A 625 20.96 -22.53 -39.06
N GLY A 626 21.42 -23.24 -40.08
CA GLY A 626 21.31 -24.70 -40.14
C GLY A 626 21.46 -25.28 -41.54
N ASN A 627 21.36 -26.60 -41.62
CA ASN A 627 21.48 -27.35 -42.87
C ASN A 627 20.10 -27.64 -43.46
N TYR A 628 19.93 -27.30 -44.74
CA TYR A 628 18.69 -27.45 -45.47
C TYR A 628 18.86 -28.37 -46.66
N THR A 629 17.87 -29.26 -46.87
CA THR A 629 17.65 -29.91 -48.17
C THR A 629 16.64 -29.08 -48.94
N LEU A 630 17.04 -28.69 -50.15
CA LEU A 630 16.32 -27.78 -51.02
C LEU A 630 15.75 -28.55 -52.21
N THR A 631 14.49 -28.31 -52.53
CA THR A 631 13.84 -28.84 -53.73
C THR A 631 13.23 -27.69 -54.54
N ALA A 632 13.62 -27.56 -55.80
CA ALA A 632 13.01 -26.66 -56.76
C ALA A 632 12.07 -27.44 -57.69
N SER A 633 10.83 -26.98 -57.85
CA SER A 633 9.83 -27.63 -58.72
C SER A 633 8.93 -26.64 -59.44
N LYS A 634 8.48 -27.03 -60.65
CA LYS A 634 7.52 -26.28 -61.47
C LYS A 634 6.76 -27.25 -62.37
N THR A 635 5.46 -27.07 -62.52
CA THR A 635 4.67 -27.85 -63.48
C THR A 635 5.27 -27.75 -64.88
N GLY A 636 5.42 -28.89 -65.55
CA GLY A 636 6.10 -28.99 -66.85
C GLY A 636 7.62 -29.15 -66.78
N TYR A 637 8.20 -29.26 -65.57
CA TYR A 637 9.64 -29.48 -65.37
C TYR A 637 9.89 -30.63 -64.39
N GLN A 638 11.00 -31.35 -64.59
CA GLN A 638 11.51 -32.29 -63.59
C GLN A 638 12.09 -31.50 -62.40
N SER A 639 11.67 -31.84 -61.19
CA SER A 639 12.18 -31.19 -59.97
C SER A 639 13.65 -31.49 -59.73
N ALA A 640 14.38 -30.55 -59.14
CA ALA A 640 15.79 -30.71 -58.77
C ALA A 640 16.00 -30.51 -57.28
N THR A 641 16.97 -31.22 -56.71
CA THR A 641 17.32 -31.12 -55.28
C THR A 641 18.77 -30.68 -55.08
N SER A 642 19.03 -30.00 -53.97
CA SER A 642 20.36 -29.57 -53.53
C SER A 642 20.39 -29.48 -51.99
N SER A 643 21.55 -29.23 -51.40
CA SER A 643 21.68 -28.97 -49.97
C SER A 643 22.52 -27.71 -49.73
N ALA A 644 22.22 -27.01 -48.64
CA ALA A 644 22.96 -25.80 -48.26
C ALA A 644 22.95 -25.58 -46.75
N THR A 645 24.04 -25.01 -46.24
CA THR A 645 24.16 -24.51 -44.86
C THR A 645 23.88 -23.01 -44.85
N VAL A 646 22.85 -22.59 -44.15
CA VAL A 646 22.57 -21.18 -43.88
C VAL A 646 23.28 -20.82 -42.58
N ASN A 647 24.16 -19.81 -42.62
CA ASN A 647 24.88 -19.32 -41.43
C ASN A 647 24.26 -18.00 -40.96
N GLU A 648 24.43 -17.68 -39.67
CA GLU A 648 23.94 -16.45 -39.06
C GLU A 648 24.36 -15.19 -39.83
N GLY A 649 23.41 -14.31 -40.12
CA GLY A 649 23.60 -13.03 -40.81
C GLY A 649 24.11 -13.15 -42.25
N ALA A 650 24.43 -14.35 -42.72
CA ALA A 650 25.03 -14.59 -44.02
C ALA A 650 23.97 -14.82 -45.10
N THR A 651 24.31 -14.47 -46.34
CA THR A 651 23.54 -14.86 -47.52
C THR A 651 24.17 -16.08 -48.17
N THR A 652 23.40 -17.15 -48.33
CA THR A 652 23.77 -18.38 -49.02
C THR A 652 23.03 -18.43 -50.35
N THR A 653 23.74 -18.67 -51.45
CA THR A 653 23.15 -18.70 -52.80
C THR A 653 23.12 -20.12 -53.34
N VAL A 654 21.96 -20.59 -53.82
CA VAL A 654 21.80 -21.89 -54.50
C VAL A 654 20.95 -21.72 -55.75
N ASP A 655 21.55 -21.97 -56.91
CA ASP A 655 20.83 -21.90 -58.18
C ASP A 655 20.36 -23.30 -58.62
N PHE A 656 19.22 -23.35 -59.29
CA PHE A 656 18.65 -24.56 -59.89
C PHE A 656 18.46 -24.38 -61.39
N ALA A 657 18.81 -25.41 -62.16
CA ALA A 657 18.45 -25.52 -63.57
C ALA A 657 17.49 -26.71 -63.74
N LEU A 658 16.21 -26.45 -64.01
CA LEU A 658 15.19 -27.49 -64.15
C LEU A 658 15.08 -27.95 -65.60
N THR A 659 15.01 -29.27 -65.81
CA THR A 659 14.84 -29.86 -67.14
C THR A 659 13.37 -29.84 -67.53
N PRO A 660 12.98 -29.26 -68.68
CA PRO A 660 11.61 -29.35 -69.19
C PRO A 660 11.18 -30.81 -69.39
N ILE A 661 9.92 -31.10 -69.09
CA ILE A 661 9.29 -32.37 -69.47
C ILE A 661 8.72 -32.14 -70.88
N PRO A 662 9.10 -32.95 -71.89
CA PRO A 662 8.57 -32.81 -73.25
C PRO A 662 7.04 -32.82 -73.25
N ALA A 663 6.43 -31.88 -73.98
CA ALA A 663 4.99 -31.87 -74.15
C ALA A 663 4.55 -33.10 -74.96
N ASP A 664 3.64 -33.90 -74.40
CA ASP A 664 3.02 -35.00 -75.13
C ASP A 664 2.00 -34.46 -76.13
N THR A 665 2.19 -34.78 -77.40
CA THR A 665 1.33 -34.34 -78.51
C THR A 665 0.46 -35.47 -79.06
N THR A 666 0.40 -36.61 -78.38
CA THR A 666 -0.31 -37.81 -78.85
C THR A 666 -1.77 -37.76 -78.41
N SER A 667 -2.71 -37.69 -79.36
CA SER A 667 -4.15 -37.69 -79.03
C SER A 667 -4.61 -39.09 -78.57
N PRO A 668 -5.51 -39.19 -77.56
CA PRO A 668 -6.07 -40.47 -77.12
C PRO A 668 -6.84 -41.19 -78.24
N SER A 669 -6.87 -42.52 -78.20
CA SER A 669 -7.71 -43.31 -79.13
C SER A 669 -9.18 -43.28 -78.70
N ALA A 670 -10.10 -43.53 -79.66
CA ALA A 670 -11.55 -43.56 -79.38
C ALA A 670 -11.92 -44.67 -78.37
N VAL A 671 -12.83 -44.37 -77.42
CA VAL A 671 -13.36 -45.34 -76.44
C VAL A 671 -14.35 -46.29 -77.13
N MET A 672 -14.13 -47.60 -77.00
CA MET A 672 -14.86 -48.62 -77.76
C MET A 672 -15.69 -49.60 -76.93
N ASP A 673 -15.59 -49.57 -75.59
CA ASP A 673 -16.12 -50.61 -74.69
C ASP A 673 -16.96 -50.06 -73.52
N LEU A 674 -17.54 -48.87 -73.67
CA LEU A 674 -18.43 -48.29 -72.67
C LEU A 674 -19.62 -49.22 -72.37
N SER A 675 -19.76 -49.60 -71.11
CA SER A 675 -20.75 -50.55 -70.60
C SER A 675 -21.35 -50.06 -69.28
N THR A 676 -22.51 -50.61 -68.92
CA THR A 676 -23.23 -50.23 -67.70
C THR A 676 -23.49 -51.43 -66.80
N SER A 677 -23.37 -51.27 -65.48
CA SER A 677 -23.64 -52.32 -64.49
C SER A 677 -24.27 -51.77 -63.19
N ASN A 678 -24.81 -52.67 -62.36
CA ASN A 678 -25.38 -52.39 -61.04
C ASN A 678 -26.39 -51.22 -60.96
N PRO A 679 -27.47 -51.22 -61.77
CA PRO A 679 -28.48 -50.17 -61.68
C PRO A 679 -29.30 -50.28 -60.38
N THR A 680 -29.51 -49.15 -59.74
CA THR A 680 -30.49 -48.93 -58.67
C THR A 680 -31.52 -47.89 -59.11
N SER A 681 -32.50 -47.58 -58.25
CA SER A 681 -33.50 -46.54 -58.55
C SER A 681 -32.91 -45.13 -58.67
N HIS A 682 -31.66 -44.90 -58.25
CA HIS A 682 -31.03 -43.57 -58.24
C HIS A 682 -29.60 -43.56 -58.80
N SER A 683 -29.05 -44.69 -59.23
CA SER A 683 -27.67 -44.75 -59.75
C SER A 683 -27.46 -45.90 -60.73
N ILE A 684 -26.47 -45.76 -61.61
CA ILE A 684 -25.95 -46.83 -62.47
C ILE A 684 -24.44 -46.68 -62.54
N THR A 685 -23.70 -47.79 -62.56
CA THR A 685 -22.25 -47.76 -62.74
C THR A 685 -21.93 -47.80 -64.23
N LEU A 686 -21.15 -46.85 -64.73
CA LEU A 686 -20.59 -46.86 -66.08
C LEU A 686 -19.14 -47.35 -66.00
N THR A 687 -18.76 -48.29 -66.85
CA THR A 687 -17.39 -48.80 -66.97
C THR A 687 -16.96 -48.78 -68.43
N TRP A 688 -15.81 -48.18 -68.72
CA TRP A 688 -15.15 -48.21 -70.02
C TRP A 688 -13.64 -48.32 -69.82
N THR A 689 -12.94 -48.72 -70.87
CA THR A 689 -11.48 -48.67 -70.96
C THR A 689 -11.10 -47.55 -71.93
N ALA A 690 -10.28 -46.60 -71.46
CA ALA A 690 -9.70 -45.57 -72.32
C ALA A 690 -8.30 -46.01 -72.76
N PRO A 691 -8.02 -46.28 -74.05
CA PRO A 691 -6.68 -46.65 -74.48
C PRO A 691 -5.86 -45.39 -74.84
N GLY A 692 -4.87 -45.07 -74.00
CA GLY A 692 -3.86 -44.01 -74.14
C GLY A 692 -3.55 -43.37 -72.78
N ASP A 693 -2.70 -44.00 -71.95
CA ASP A 693 -1.30 -43.64 -71.61
C ASP A 693 -1.18 -42.23 -71.02
N ASP A 694 -1.23 -42.04 -69.69
CA ASP A 694 -0.10 -42.27 -68.78
C ASP A 694 -0.50 -42.37 -67.28
N GLY A 695 -1.79 -42.58 -66.99
CA GLY A 695 -2.26 -42.83 -65.62
C GLY A 695 -2.50 -41.59 -64.74
N ASN A 696 -2.49 -40.37 -65.29
CA ASN A 696 -2.61 -39.14 -64.48
C ASN A 696 -3.88 -38.27 -64.70
N THR A 697 -5.01 -38.90 -65.05
CA THR A 697 -6.39 -38.35 -65.17
C THR A 697 -6.85 -37.91 -66.56
N GLY A 698 -8.09 -38.27 -66.90
CA GLY A 698 -8.83 -37.79 -68.06
C GLY A 698 -10.32 -37.67 -67.71
N THR A 699 -10.99 -36.62 -68.18
CA THR A 699 -12.43 -36.40 -67.98
C THR A 699 -13.18 -36.98 -69.17
N ALA A 700 -14.05 -37.97 -68.94
CA ALA A 700 -15.02 -38.38 -69.96
C ALA A 700 -16.16 -37.35 -69.99
N SER A 701 -16.32 -36.65 -71.11
CA SER A 701 -17.44 -35.73 -71.37
C SER A 701 -18.54 -36.39 -72.16
#